data_AF-A0A6J6R3E6-F1
#
_entry.id   AF-A0A6J6R3E6-F1
#
_cell.length_a   1.000
_cell.length_b   1.000
_cell.length_c   1.000
_cell.angle_alpha   90.00
_cell.angle_beta   90.00
_cell.angle_gamma   90.00
#
_symmetry.space_group_name_H-M   'P 1'
#
loop_
_entity.id
_entity.type
_entity.pdbx_description
1 polymer ?
#
loop_
_entity_poly.entity_id
_entity_poly.type
_entity_poly.pdbx_seq_one_letter_code
_entity_poly.pdbx_strand_id
1 'polypeptide(L)'
;MVKNSVIVPSGAKGGFVLKRGPEPSDRDAWLAEGIACYQMFIGALLDVTDNLVNGEVVPPVRVIRHDVDDPYLVVAADKGTATFSDIANKISVDRGFWMGDAFASGGSVGYDHKVMGITAKGAWESVKRHFLELGVNTQTQDFTAVGVGDMSGDVFGNGMLLSEHIRLVAAFDHRHIFLDPNPDAAKSFVERHRMFMLPLSSWEDYNVKLISKGGGIYPRSVKSIDLTPEVKLALGVAPDVNSVTPNELLTLILQAPVDLLWNGGIGTYIKSSTETHAQVGDKANDAIRINGNEIRARVIGEGGNLGATQLGRIEAARAGIKLNTDAIDNSAGVDTSDHEVNIKILLDQAVTAGTLSVEDRNKQLAVMTDEVGELVLRDNYEQNLILEQARYQAPEMLRVHKRLIDAMETEGLLNRAIEYLPTDAQLDALHAQGQGLTSPELSVLMAYVKIDLSRDRANDEIVDEPWCREVLQKYFPSDLRVKYASLMDTHPLRKEIISTVLTNDMVNRGGITFAWRAAEESGAGNSEIIRAFTVSREIFGLTKLWEDLETLDGLVSTDCQTQVILESRRLLDRATRWFLQSRGGRLNVEEEIAKFGTTVAKLTPLIPEMLRGVEKDRSAAIAKKYQAQGVPAELARRTGSFLDEFSLLDIIEIADREKADPMVVAELYFAISERYDIDRMLFHITALARDDRWTAYARSALRSDLYVALAALTSRVAQATNDSEAIDARISKWETRFAEGVARTRATLNEIAHSEQNDLATLSVALRAIRTLAGQGAS
;
A
#
# COMPACT_ATOMS: atom_id res chain seq x y z
N MET A 1 9.08 9.63 -10.19
CA MET A 1 9.57 8.28 -9.82
C MET A 1 8.62 7.57 -8.87
N VAL A 2 8.22 8.19 -7.76
CA VAL A 2 7.30 7.63 -6.73
C VAL A 2 6.05 6.94 -7.30
N LYS A 3 5.35 7.54 -8.27
CA LYS A 3 4.12 6.98 -8.86
C LYS A 3 4.29 5.58 -9.49
N ASN A 4 5.49 5.25 -9.97
CA ASN A 4 5.74 3.98 -10.64
C ASN A 4 6.24 2.90 -9.68
N SER A 5 6.26 3.15 -8.37
CA SER A 5 6.71 2.16 -7.38
C SER A 5 5.81 0.92 -7.28
N VAL A 6 4.67 0.91 -7.98
CA VAL A 6 3.72 -0.19 -8.00
C VAL A 6 3.69 -0.96 -9.30
N ILE A 7 4.45 -0.52 -10.32
CA ILE A 7 4.50 -1.15 -11.66
C ILE A 7 5.93 -1.56 -12.05
N VAL A 8 6.07 -2.33 -13.12
CA VAL A 8 7.37 -2.80 -13.64
C VAL A 8 7.85 -2.03 -14.88
N PRO A 9 9.17 -2.05 -15.20
CA PRO A 9 10.33 -2.31 -14.33
C PRO A 9 10.78 -1.03 -13.59
N SER A 10 10.62 0.11 -14.25
CA SER A 10 10.92 1.44 -13.73
C SER A 10 10.24 2.49 -14.62
N GLY A 11 10.32 3.78 -14.28
CA GLY A 11 9.88 4.78 -15.24
C GLY A 11 10.56 6.11 -15.18
N ALA A 12 10.44 6.79 -16.30
CA ALA A 12 11.04 8.09 -16.58
C ALA A 12 9.98 9.04 -17.15
N LYS A 13 10.38 10.29 -17.42
CA LYS A 13 9.54 11.25 -18.13
C LYS A 13 10.30 11.78 -19.34
N GLY A 14 9.66 11.68 -20.51
CA GLY A 14 10.13 12.28 -21.75
C GLY A 14 9.23 13.46 -22.15
N GLY A 15 9.77 14.38 -22.94
CA GLY A 15 9.02 15.50 -23.50
C GLY A 15 9.82 16.24 -24.56
N PHE A 16 9.11 16.96 -25.44
CA PHE A 16 9.70 17.79 -26.47
C PHE A 16 9.02 19.15 -26.52
N VAL A 17 9.68 20.14 -27.11
CA VAL A 17 9.18 21.51 -27.29
C VAL A 17 9.33 21.93 -28.74
N LEU A 18 8.27 22.48 -29.33
CA LEU A 18 8.28 23.04 -30.68
C LEU A 18 9.03 24.38 -30.70
N LYS A 19 10.32 24.36 -31.00
CA LYS A 19 11.15 25.59 -31.07
C LYS A 19 10.83 26.50 -32.26
N ARG A 20 10.29 25.93 -33.34
CA ARG A 20 9.96 26.62 -34.61
C ARG A 20 8.58 26.19 -35.13
N GLY A 21 7.61 26.05 -34.22
CA GLY A 21 6.26 25.69 -34.60
C GLY A 21 5.54 26.83 -35.36
N PRO A 22 4.49 26.51 -36.13
CA PRO A 22 3.54 27.49 -36.66
C PRO A 22 2.96 28.41 -35.57
N GLU A 23 2.24 29.46 -35.92
CA GLU A 23 1.52 30.24 -34.91
C GLU A 23 0.45 29.33 -34.23
N PRO A 24 0.35 29.28 -32.89
CA PRO A 24 -0.63 28.43 -32.20
C PRO A 24 -2.09 28.72 -32.56
N SER A 25 -2.37 29.89 -33.15
CA SER A 25 -3.69 30.25 -33.68
C SER A 25 -4.08 29.43 -34.93
N ASP A 26 -3.12 28.89 -35.67
CA ASP A 26 -3.35 27.93 -36.76
C ASP A 26 -3.30 26.50 -36.20
N ARG A 27 -4.44 26.08 -35.65
CA ARG A 27 -4.57 24.82 -34.91
C ARG A 27 -4.17 23.60 -35.72
N ASP A 28 -4.54 23.55 -37.00
CA ASP A 28 -4.31 22.38 -37.85
C ASP A 28 -2.82 22.27 -38.21
N ALA A 29 -2.19 23.39 -38.58
CA ALA A 29 -0.74 23.42 -38.84
C ALA A 29 0.07 23.11 -37.57
N TRP A 30 -0.33 23.68 -36.43
CA TRP A 30 0.31 23.43 -35.13
C TRP A 30 0.22 21.95 -34.72
N LEU A 31 -0.95 21.33 -34.88
CA LEU A 31 -1.14 19.92 -34.58
C LEU A 31 -0.33 19.03 -35.53
N ALA A 32 -0.32 19.34 -36.83
CA ALA A 32 0.44 18.58 -37.81
C ALA A 32 1.95 18.63 -37.54
N GLU A 33 2.49 19.81 -37.20
CA GLU A 33 3.89 19.95 -36.80
C GLU A 33 4.19 19.20 -35.49
N GLY A 34 3.28 19.27 -34.52
CA GLY A 34 3.36 18.52 -33.26
C GLY A 34 3.45 17.01 -33.50
N ILE A 35 2.62 16.48 -34.40
CA ILE A 35 2.64 15.07 -34.81
C ILE A 35 3.97 14.73 -35.49
N ALA A 36 4.43 15.54 -36.44
CA ALA A 36 5.68 15.30 -37.16
C ALA A 36 6.89 15.27 -36.21
N CYS A 37 6.99 16.24 -35.29
CA CYS A 37 8.03 16.28 -34.27
C CYS A 37 7.93 15.10 -33.29
N TYR A 38 6.72 14.68 -32.91
CA TYR A 38 6.51 13.50 -32.08
C TYR A 38 6.99 12.22 -32.77
N GLN A 39 6.66 12.03 -34.05
CA GLN A 39 7.12 10.87 -34.82
C GLN A 39 8.65 10.83 -34.90
N MET A 40 9.30 11.98 -35.11
CA MET A 40 10.76 12.09 -35.07
C MET A 40 11.32 11.76 -33.68
N PHE A 41 10.68 12.25 -32.62
CA PHE A 41 11.11 12.01 -31.25
C PHE A 41 11.04 10.53 -30.89
N ILE A 42 9.91 9.87 -31.17
CA ILE A 42 9.76 8.41 -30.98
C ILE A 42 10.78 7.63 -31.82
N GLY A 43 10.99 8.02 -33.07
CA GLY A 43 12.03 7.42 -33.90
C GLY A 43 13.42 7.57 -33.30
N ALA A 44 13.75 8.75 -32.78
CA ALA A 44 15.05 8.99 -32.13
C ALA A 44 15.24 8.18 -30.84
N LEU A 45 14.17 7.95 -30.07
CA LEU A 45 14.22 7.07 -28.90
C LEU A 45 14.55 5.63 -29.34
N LEU A 46 13.85 5.10 -30.34
CA LEU A 46 14.12 3.76 -30.86
C LEU A 46 15.50 3.63 -31.54
N ASP A 47 16.10 4.73 -32.00
CA ASP A 47 17.48 4.72 -32.54
C ASP A 47 18.55 4.51 -31.45
N VAL A 48 18.19 4.70 -30.17
CA VAL A 48 19.11 4.58 -29.02
C VAL A 48 18.74 3.48 -28.02
N THR A 49 17.65 2.76 -28.25
CA THR A 49 17.20 1.64 -27.41
C THR A 49 17.61 0.30 -28.03
N ASP A 50 18.02 -0.66 -27.20
CA ASP A 50 18.28 -2.02 -27.67
C ASP A 50 16.97 -2.66 -28.18
N ASN A 51 17.05 -3.59 -29.12
CA ASN A 51 15.87 -4.36 -29.58
C ASN A 51 15.97 -5.81 -29.11
N LEU A 52 14.87 -6.56 -29.14
CA LEU A 52 14.83 -7.99 -28.83
C LEU A 52 14.43 -8.78 -30.08
N VAL A 53 15.36 -9.49 -30.71
CA VAL A 53 15.10 -10.24 -31.94
C VAL A 53 15.30 -11.72 -31.65
N ASN A 54 14.24 -12.52 -31.78
CA ASN A 54 14.24 -13.96 -31.45
C ASN A 54 14.76 -14.27 -30.03
N GLY A 55 14.50 -13.38 -29.07
CA GLY A 55 14.94 -13.51 -27.69
C GLY A 55 16.38 -13.06 -27.42
N GLU A 56 17.11 -12.58 -28.43
CA GLU A 56 18.45 -12.02 -28.26
C GLU A 56 18.42 -10.49 -28.32
N VAL A 57 19.17 -9.86 -27.42
CA VAL A 57 19.31 -8.40 -27.38
C VAL A 57 20.18 -7.95 -28.56
N VAL A 58 19.66 -7.03 -29.37
CA VAL A 58 20.32 -6.44 -30.53
C VAL A 58 20.55 -4.95 -30.25
N PRO A 59 21.80 -4.52 -29.95
CA PRO A 59 22.09 -3.13 -29.64
C PRO A 59 22.13 -2.24 -30.89
N PRO A 60 21.88 -0.91 -30.77
CA PRO A 60 22.01 0.01 -31.88
C PRO A 60 23.47 0.14 -32.37
N VAL A 61 23.67 0.08 -33.69
CA VAL A 61 25.01 0.01 -34.30
C VAL A 61 25.88 1.26 -34.06
N ARG A 62 25.28 2.44 -33.92
CA ARG A 62 26.00 3.73 -33.83
C ARG A 62 25.91 4.39 -32.46
N VAL A 63 25.60 3.61 -31.43
CA VAL A 63 25.45 4.10 -30.04
C VAL A 63 26.56 3.53 -29.19
N ILE A 64 27.25 4.42 -28.46
CA ILE A 64 28.19 4.00 -27.41
C ILE A 64 27.35 3.76 -26.16
N ARG A 65 27.31 2.51 -25.72
CA ARG A 65 26.50 2.05 -24.59
C ARG A 65 27.33 2.15 -23.32
N HIS A 66 26.86 2.96 -22.37
CA HIS A 66 27.46 3.08 -21.04
C HIS A 66 26.73 2.22 -19.99
N ASP A 67 25.49 1.85 -20.30
CA ASP A 67 24.60 1.06 -19.46
C ASP A 67 24.59 -0.41 -19.92
N VAL A 68 23.86 -1.26 -19.18
CA VAL A 68 23.63 -2.66 -19.53
C VAL A 68 22.62 -2.80 -20.68
N ASP A 69 22.40 -4.04 -21.14
CA ASP A 69 21.33 -4.38 -22.07
C ASP A 69 19.96 -3.96 -21.53
N ASP A 70 19.27 -3.10 -22.28
CA ASP A 70 17.94 -2.59 -21.94
C ASP A 70 17.06 -2.50 -23.21
N PRO A 71 16.43 -3.62 -23.61
CA PRO A 71 15.53 -3.64 -24.75
C PRO A 71 14.13 -3.12 -24.41
N TYR A 72 13.82 -2.82 -23.14
CA TYR A 72 12.47 -2.47 -22.72
C TYR A 72 12.26 -0.96 -22.73
N LEU A 73 11.40 -0.47 -23.63
CA LEU A 73 10.98 0.92 -23.66
C LEU A 73 9.49 1.00 -23.97
N VAL A 74 8.72 1.52 -23.02
CA VAL A 74 7.30 1.83 -23.20
C VAL A 74 7.08 3.33 -23.07
N VAL A 75 6.25 3.86 -23.94
CA VAL A 75 5.81 5.26 -23.88
C VAL A 75 4.34 5.34 -23.52
N ALA A 76 3.97 6.32 -22.71
CA ALA A 76 2.58 6.60 -22.38
C ALA A 76 2.23 8.02 -22.81
N ALA A 77 0.96 8.22 -23.15
CA ALA A 77 0.47 9.52 -23.56
C ALA A 77 0.42 10.50 -22.36
N ASP A 78 0.64 11.80 -22.62
CA ASP A 78 0.51 12.86 -21.62
C ASP A 78 -0.07 14.13 -22.26
N LYS A 79 -0.09 15.24 -21.53
CA LYS A 79 -0.52 16.55 -21.99
C LYS A 79 0.16 16.92 -23.30
N GLY A 80 -0.64 17.10 -24.33
CA GLY A 80 -0.20 17.44 -25.69
C GLY A 80 0.00 16.24 -26.62
N THR A 81 -0.01 15.01 -26.11
CA THR A 81 0.16 13.77 -26.89
C THR A 81 -0.91 12.70 -26.59
N ALA A 82 -1.97 13.05 -25.86
CA ALA A 82 -3.02 12.14 -25.37
C ALA A 82 -3.57 11.16 -26.41
N THR A 83 -3.63 11.55 -27.70
CA THR A 83 -4.17 10.73 -28.80
C THR A 83 -3.07 10.10 -29.68
N PHE A 84 -1.81 10.12 -29.27
CA PHE A 84 -0.67 9.75 -30.12
C PHE A 84 -0.13 8.33 -29.87
N SER A 85 -0.74 7.54 -28.97
CA SER A 85 -0.31 6.15 -28.71
C SER A 85 -0.33 5.29 -29.98
N ASP A 86 -1.38 5.40 -30.80
CA ASP A 86 -1.46 4.67 -32.08
C ASP A 86 -0.36 5.05 -33.07
N ILE A 87 0.07 6.32 -33.05
CA ILE A 87 1.18 6.81 -33.88
C ILE A 87 2.49 6.17 -33.41
N ALA A 88 2.72 6.11 -32.10
CA ALA A 88 3.91 5.46 -31.53
C ALA A 88 3.93 3.95 -31.81
N ASN A 89 2.82 3.26 -31.60
CA ASN A 89 2.67 1.82 -31.90
C ASN A 89 2.91 1.53 -33.37
N LYS A 90 2.39 2.37 -34.28
CA LYS A 90 2.66 2.24 -35.72
C LYS A 90 4.16 2.35 -36.02
N ILE A 91 4.87 3.30 -35.41
CA ILE A 91 6.33 3.45 -35.62
C ILE A 91 7.09 2.23 -35.09
N SER A 92 6.73 1.73 -33.92
CA SER A 92 7.31 0.50 -33.33
C SER A 92 7.17 -0.69 -34.28
N VAL A 93 5.95 -0.94 -34.79
CA VAL A 93 5.66 -1.99 -35.76
C VAL A 93 6.42 -1.79 -37.07
N ASP A 94 6.37 -0.59 -37.66
CA ASP A 94 7.04 -0.29 -38.94
C ASP A 94 8.58 -0.44 -38.84
N ARG A 95 9.15 -0.28 -37.64
CA ARG A 95 10.59 -0.44 -37.36
C ARG A 95 10.97 -1.85 -36.89
N GLY A 96 10.01 -2.76 -36.70
CA GLY A 96 10.28 -4.10 -36.19
C GLY A 96 10.81 -4.11 -34.75
N PHE A 97 10.39 -3.14 -33.93
CA PHE A 97 10.66 -3.17 -32.50
C PHE A 97 9.81 -4.26 -31.83
N TRP A 98 10.43 -5.03 -30.95
CA TRP A 98 9.87 -6.28 -30.43
C TRP A 98 8.54 -6.11 -29.67
N MET A 99 8.31 -4.94 -29.08
CA MET A 99 7.08 -4.65 -28.33
C MET A 99 5.87 -4.41 -29.25
N GLY A 100 6.05 -4.22 -30.56
CA GLY A 100 4.93 -4.07 -31.49
C GLY A 100 3.94 -2.96 -31.05
N ASP A 101 2.67 -3.32 -30.88
CA ASP A 101 1.59 -2.43 -30.41
C ASP A 101 1.44 -2.37 -28.87
N ALA A 102 2.34 -3.02 -28.13
CA ALA A 102 2.55 -2.86 -26.70
C ALA A 102 3.56 -1.75 -26.37
N PHE A 103 4.21 -1.15 -27.38
CA PHE A 103 5.18 -0.06 -27.19
C PHE A 103 4.55 1.19 -26.55
N ALA A 104 3.29 1.46 -26.83
CA ALA A 104 2.52 2.54 -26.24
C ALA A 104 1.17 2.06 -25.70
N SER A 105 0.92 2.36 -24.42
CA SER A 105 -0.36 2.04 -23.76
C SER A 105 -1.46 3.07 -24.07
N GLY A 106 -2.72 2.69 -23.87
CA GLY A 106 -3.88 3.58 -24.07
C GLY A 106 -4.14 3.93 -25.54
N GLY A 107 -3.71 3.07 -26.47
CA GLY A 107 -4.08 3.17 -27.89
C GLY A 107 -5.50 2.69 -28.18
N SER A 108 -5.92 2.75 -29.45
CA SER A 108 -7.25 2.27 -29.90
C SER A 108 -7.48 0.78 -29.69
N VAL A 109 -6.39 0.01 -29.56
CA VAL A 109 -6.38 -1.41 -29.21
C VAL A 109 -5.74 -1.54 -27.83
N GLY A 110 -6.49 -1.21 -26.78
CA GLY A 110 -6.00 -1.13 -25.41
C GLY A 110 -7.12 -0.79 -24.43
N TYR A 111 -6.76 -0.41 -23.22
CA TYR A 111 -7.71 -0.03 -22.17
C TYR A 111 -7.94 1.49 -22.19
N ASP A 112 -9.15 1.92 -22.53
CA ASP A 112 -9.50 3.34 -22.48
C ASP A 112 -9.77 3.75 -21.02
N HIS A 113 -8.80 4.48 -20.44
CA HIS A 113 -8.85 4.90 -19.04
C HIS A 113 -10.07 5.78 -18.72
N LYS A 114 -10.58 6.53 -19.70
CA LYS A 114 -11.75 7.40 -19.52
C LYS A 114 -13.04 6.59 -19.51
N VAL A 115 -13.17 5.65 -20.44
CA VAL A 115 -14.32 4.72 -20.49
C VAL A 115 -14.35 3.83 -19.26
N MET A 116 -13.18 3.34 -18.83
CA MET A 116 -13.06 2.57 -17.58
C MET A 116 -13.25 3.44 -16.34
N GLY A 117 -12.95 4.74 -16.43
CA GLY A 117 -12.90 5.68 -15.30
C GLY A 117 -11.83 5.32 -14.26
N ILE A 118 -10.82 4.55 -14.65
CA ILE A 118 -9.95 3.82 -13.72
C ILE A 118 -9.10 4.74 -12.84
N THR A 119 -8.62 5.86 -13.41
CA THR A 119 -7.88 6.89 -12.64
C THR A 119 -8.75 7.51 -11.55
N ALA A 120 -10.01 7.82 -11.86
CA ALA A 120 -10.95 8.38 -10.87
C ALA A 120 -11.32 7.34 -9.82
N LYS A 121 -11.57 6.08 -10.23
CA LYS A 121 -11.86 4.96 -9.32
C LYS A 121 -10.71 4.71 -8.35
N GLY A 122 -9.46 4.71 -8.82
CA GLY A 122 -8.27 4.59 -7.97
C GLY A 122 -8.17 5.69 -6.93
N ALA A 123 -8.34 6.96 -7.34
CA ALA A 123 -8.31 8.08 -6.41
C ALA A 123 -9.49 8.05 -5.43
N TRP A 124 -10.61 7.47 -5.85
CA TRP A 124 -11.77 7.27 -5.00
C TRP A 124 -11.55 6.20 -3.92
N GLU A 125 -10.67 5.21 -4.13
CA GLU A 125 -10.27 4.29 -3.05
C GLU A 125 -9.62 5.05 -1.88
N SER A 126 -8.76 6.05 -2.17
CA SER A 126 -8.21 6.93 -1.15
C SER A 126 -9.29 7.76 -0.46
N VAL A 127 -10.22 8.34 -1.22
CA VAL A 127 -11.35 9.11 -0.67
C VAL A 127 -12.19 8.25 0.26
N LYS A 128 -12.60 7.05 -0.17
CA LYS A 128 -13.38 6.12 0.66
C LYS A 128 -12.65 5.84 1.98
N ARG A 129 -11.35 5.52 1.93
CA ARG A 129 -10.55 5.22 3.12
C ARG A 129 -10.46 6.42 4.07
N HIS A 130 -10.19 7.62 3.56
CA HIS A 130 -10.14 8.84 4.38
C HIS A 130 -11.47 9.20 5.03
N PHE A 131 -12.59 9.00 4.33
CA PHE A 131 -13.92 9.20 4.90
C PHE A 131 -14.26 8.14 5.97
N LEU A 132 -13.85 6.88 5.78
CA LEU A 132 -13.99 5.84 6.81
C LEU A 132 -13.22 6.20 8.08
N GLU A 133 -12.01 6.75 7.98
CA GLU A 133 -11.24 7.29 9.13
C GLU A 133 -11.97 8.42 9.88
N LEU A 134 -12.92 9.08 9.20
CA LEU A 134 -13.75 10.14 9.75
C LEU A 134 -15.14 9.63 10.21
N GLY A 135 -15.38 8.32 10.14
CA GLY A 135 -16.65 7.69 10.52
C GLY A 135 -17.80 7.95 9.53
N VAL A 136 -17.49 8.29 8.28
CA VAL A 136 -18.48 8.57 7.24
C VAL A 136 -18.30 7.56 6.10
N ASN A 137 -19.38 6.90 5.70
CA ASN A 137 -19.39 6.03 4.53
C ASN A 137 -19.95 6.79 3.32
N THR A 138 -19.07 7.15 2.37
CA THR A 138 -19.45 7.90 1.15
C THR A 138 -20.42 7.15 0.25
N GLN A 139 -20.59 5.84 0.45
CA GLN A 139 -21.48 5.01 -0.36
C GLN A 139 -22.89 4.93 0.20
N THR A 140 -23.14 5.43 1.42
CA THR A 140 -24.46 5.35 2.08
C THR A 140 -24.91 6.64 2.76
N GLN A 141 -24.05 7.65 2.86
CA GLN A 141 -24.31 8.89 3.58
C GLN A 141 -23.97 10.11 2.74
N ASP A 142 -24.85 11.10 2.75
CA ASP A 142 -24.67 12.40 2.08
C ASP A 142 -23.48 13.18 2.64
N PHE A 143 -22.67 13.75 1.76
CA PHE A 143 -21.52 14.59 2.12
C PHE A 143 -21.33 15.74 1.11
N THR A 144 -20.79 16.85 1.58
CA THR A 144 -20.57 18.05 0.76
C THR A 144 -19.24 18.00 0.02
N ALA A 145 -19.22 18.47 -1.22
CA ALA A 145 -18.02 18.49 -2.03
C ALA A 145 -17.86 19.81 -2.80
N VAL A 146 -16.62 20.23 -2.99
CA VAL A 146 -16.22 21.16 -4.05
C VAL A 146 -15.25 20.46 -4.99
N GLY A 147 -15.06 20.98 -6.20
CA GLY A 147 -13.99 20.47 -7.03
C GLY A 147 -13.52 21.31 -8.19
N VAL A 148 -12.39 20.87 -8.75
CA VAL A 148 -11.73 21.49 -9.89
C VAL A 148 -11.96 20.61 -11.12
N GLY A 149 -12.75 21.09 -12.07
CA GLY A 149 -13.10 20.40 -13.31
C GLY A 149 -14.56 20.58 -13.71
N ASP A 150 -14.99 19.80 -14.70
CA ASP A 150 -16.37 19.72 -15.18
C ASP A 150 -16.74 18.29 -15.57
N MET A 151 -18.04 18.04 -15.82
CA MET A 151 -18.56 16.71 -16.16
C MET A 151 -18.07 16.14 -17.50
N SER A 152 -17.41 16.92 -18.36
CA SER A 152 -16.81 16.40 -19.60
C SER A 152 -15.41 15.83 -19.38
N GLY A 153 -14.75 16.24 -18.28
CA GLY A 153 -13.44 15.79 -17.88
C GLY A 153 -13.43 14.31 -17.48
N ASP A 154 -12.37 13.59 -17.86
CA ASP A 154 -12.17 12.19 -17.51
C ASP A 154 -12.22 11.97 -15.99
N VAL A 155 -11.28 12.59 -15.26
CA VAL A 155 -11.16 12.38 -13.81
C VAL A 155 -12.31 13.03 -13.03
N PHE A 156 -12.64 14.28 -13.36
CA PHE A 156 -13.71 15.00 -12.65
C PHE A 156 -15.07 14.34 -12.88
N GLY A 157 -15.43 14.09 -14.14
CA GLY A 157 -16.72 13.53 -14.52
C GLY A 157 -16.93 12.14 -13.94
N ASN A 158 -15.95 11.23 -14.10
CA ASN A 158 -16.02 9.91 -13.50
C ASN A 158 -16.10 10.01 -11.96
N GLY A 159 -15.23 10.81 -11.32
CA GLY A 159 -15.20 10.96 -9.86
C GLY A 159 -16.51 11.44 -9.25
N MET A 160 -17.18 12.42 -9.88
CA MET A 160 -18.48 12.94 -9.42
C MET A 160 -19.67 12.01 -9.66
N LEU A 161 -19.43 10.81 -10.21
CA LEU A 161 -20.39 9.73 -10.40
C LEU A 161 -20.08 8.48 -9.55
N LEU A 162 -19.01 8.47 -8.76
CA LEU A 162 -18.64 7.33 -7.90
C LEU A 162 -19.39 7.28 -6.56
N SER A 163 -20.34 8.20 -6.36
CA SER A 163 -21.31 8.17 -5.26
C SER A 163 -22.55 9.01 -5.58
N GLU A 164 -23.72 8.43 -5.33
CA GLU A 164 -25.03 9.12 -5.41
C GLU A 164 -25.24 10.13 -4.28
N HIS A 165 -24.41 10.06 -3.23
CA HIS A 165 -24.50 10.86 -2.01
C HIS A 165 -23.70 12.17 -2.08
N ILE A 166 -23.05 12.45 -3.21
CA ILE A 166 -22.29 13.69 -3.41
C ILE A 166 -23.24 14.88 -3.50
N ARG A 167 -23.06 15.82 -2.57
CA ARG A 167 -23.65 17.17 -2.58
C ARG A 167 -22.63 18.17 -3.07
N LEU A 168 -22.48 18.30 -4.39
CA LEU A 168 -21.53 19.19 -5.04
C LEU A 168 -21.96 20.66 -4.90
N VAL A 169 -21.36 21.41 -3.97
CA VAL A 169 -21.78 22.77 -3.65
C VAL A 169 -21.17 23.82 -4.59
N ALA A 170 -19.97 23.55 -5.10
CA ALA A 170 -19.30 24.40 -6.07
C ALA A 170 -18.29 23.62 -6.91
N ALA A 171 -18.13 24.01 -8.16
CA ALA A 171 -17.05 23.53 -9.01
C ALA A 171 -16.60 24.60 -9.99
N PHE A 172 -15.39 24.49 -10.52
CA PHE A 172 -14.93 25.39 -11.58
C PHE A 172 -13.99 24.68 -12.55
N ASP A 173 -14.04 25.09 -13.81
CA ASP A 173 -13.09 24.70 -14.85
C ASP A 173 -12.40 25.94 -15.44
N HIS A 174 -11.81 25.81 -16.62
CA HIS A 174 -11.20 26.92 -17.33
C HIS A 174 -12.21 27.94 -17.89
N ARG A 175 -13.51 27.61 -17.93
CA ARG A 175 -14.57 28.41 -18.59
C ARG A 175 -15.55 29.01 -17.60
N HIS A 176 -15.99 28.22 -16.63
CA HIS A 176 -17.18 28.47 -15.83
C HIS A 176 -16.95 28.18 -14.34
N ILE A 177 -17.83 28.78 -13.52
CA ILE A 177 -17.97 28.54 -12.09
C ILE A 177 -19.40 28.08 -11.85
N PHE A 178 -19.56 26.87 -11.33
CA PHE A 178 -20.81 26.27 -10.92
C PHE A 178 -21.01 26.47 -9.42
N LEU A 179 -22.17 26.95 -9.00
CA LEU A 179 -22.57 27.12 -7.60
C LEU A 179 -23.96 26.52 -7.37
N ASP A 180 -24.06 25.61 -6.42
CA ASP A 180 -25.32 25.07 -5.91
C ASP A 180 -25.26 25.01 -4.37
N PRO A 181 -25.74 26.04 -3.65
CA PRO A 181 -25.51 26.16 -2.20
C PRO A 181 -26.05 25.02 -1.34
N ASN A 182 -27.10 24.34 -1.79
CA ASN A 182 -27.81 23.30 -1.05
C ASN A 182 -28.36 22.23 -2.02
N PRO A 183 -27.48 21.46 -2.68
CA PRO A 183 -27.89 20.53 -3.71
C PRO A 183 -28.63 19.34 -3.08
N ASP A 184 -29.61 18.83 -3.81
CA ASP A 184 -30.28 17.54 -3.56
C ASP A 184 -29.42 16.44 -4.19
N ALA A 185 -28.87 15.53 -3.37
CA ALA A 185 -27.89 14.53 -3.81
C ALA A 185 -28.43 13.66 -4.95
N ALA A 186 -29.61 13.07 -4.75
CA ALA A 186 -30.23 12.18 -5.73
C ALA A 186 -30.57 12.89 -7.06
N LYS A 187 -31.19 14.08 -7.01
CA LYS A 187 -31.53 14.81 -8.25
C LYS A 187 -30.30 15.32 -8.98
N SER A 188 -29.34 15.86 -8.24
CA SER A 188 -28.10 16.39 -8.84
C SER A 188 -27.22 15.28 -9.40
N PHE A 189 -27.22 14.08 -8.82
CA PHE A 189 -26.54 12.91 -9.38
C PHE A 189 -27.07 12.54 -10.77
N VAL A 190 -28.39 12.41 -10.91
CA VAL A 190 -29.03 12.10 -12.21
C VAL A 190 -28.66 13.16 -13.26
N GLU A 191 -28.62 14.43 -12.87
CA GLU A 191 -28.24 15.52 -13.78
C GLU A 191 -26.76 15.49 -14.16
N ARG A 192 -25.85 15.26 -13.20
CA ARG A 192 -24.42 15.05 -13.46
C ARG A 192 -24.21 13.89 -14.43
N HIS A 193 -24.90 12.77 -14.23
CA HIS A 193 -24.83 11.62 -15.11
C HIS A 193 -25.32 11.96 -16.53
N ARG A 194 -26.45 12.68 -16.65
CA ARG A 194 -26.93 13.15 -17.97
C ARG A 194 -25.88 14.00 -18.69
N MET A 195 -25.24 14.93 -18.00
CA MET A 195 -24.19 15.78 -18.57
C MET A 195 -22.94 15.01 -18.98
N PHE A 196 -22.53 14.03 -18.18
CA PHE A 196 -21.38 13.17 -18.50
C PHE A 196 -21.59 12.38 -19.80
N MET A 197 -22.83 11.96 -20.07
CA MET A 197 -23.18 11.20 -21.28
C MET A 197 -23.33 12.05 -22.55
N LEU A 198 -23.25 13.38 -22.46
CA LEU A 198 -23.28 14.24 -23.65
C LEU A 198 -21.97 14.14 -24.44
N PRO A 199 -21.99 14.14 -25.79
CA PRO A 199 -20.77 14.10 -26.60
C PRO A 199 -19.80 15.24 -26.31
N LEU A 200 -20.34 16.43 -25.99
CA LEU A 200 -19.62 17.60 -25.49
C LEU A 200 -20.50 18.20 -24.39
N SER A 201 -19.91 18.52 -23.24
CA SER A 201 -20.59 19.22 -22.16
C SER A 201 -19.71 20.28 -21.50
N SER A 202 -20.39 21.19 -20.81
CA SER A 202 -19.84 22.23 -19.97
C SER A 202 -20.81 22.51 -18.84
N TRP A 203 -20.42 23.32 -17.85
CA TRP A 203 -21.34 23.70 -16.78
C TRP A 203 -22.60 24.42 -17.28
N GLU A 204 -22.57 25.07 -18.44
CA GLU A 204 -23.77 25.69 -19.07
C GLU A 204 -24.85 24.69 -19.47
N ASP A 205 -24.49 23.42 -19.66
CA ASP A 205 -25.45 22.37 -20.01
C ASP A 205 -26.26 21.88 -18.79
N TYR A 206 -25.86 22.25 -17.56
CA TYR A 206 -26.57 21.86 -16.34
C TYR A 206 -27.96 22.52 -16.27
N ASN A 207 -28.97 21.73 -15.94
CA ASN A 207 -30.35 22.20 -15.81
C ASN A 207 -30.48 23.15 -14.61
N VAL A 208 -30.46 24.45 -14.89
CA VAL A 208 -30.55 25.53 -13.89
C VAL A 208 -31.77 25.45 -12.96
N LYS A 209 -32.84 24.74 -13.36
CA LYS A 209 -34.02 24.54 -12.50
C LYS A 209 -33.75 23.60 -11.33
N LEU A 210 -32.69 22.80 -11.41
CA LEU A 210 -32.26 21.88 -10.34
C LEU A 210 -31.28 22.53 -9.37
N ILE A 211 -30.69 23.69 -9.74
CA ILE A 211 -29.79 24.44 -8.85
C ILE A 211 -30.63 25.04 -7.72
N SER A 212 -30.17 24.86 -6.48
CA SER A 212 -30.84 25.41 -5.31
C SER A 212 -30.84 26.94 -5.28
N LYS A 213 -31.71 27.50 -4.44
CA LYS A 213 -31.90 28.95 -4.31
C LYS A 213 -30.57 29.66 -4.05
N GLY A 214 -30.31 30.69 -4.85
CA GLY A 214 -29.13 31.54 -4.73
C GLY A 214 -27.88 31.03 -5.47
N GLY A 215 -27.92 29.82 -6.03
CA GLY A 215 -26.87 29.29 -6.90
C GLY A 215 -26.97 29.78 -8.35
N GLY A 216 -26.04 29.34 -9.18
CA GLY A 216 -25.97 29.69 -10.59
C GLY A 216 -24.70 29.20 -11.28
N ILE A 217 -24.60 29.47 -12.59
CA ILE A 217 -23.41 29.20 -13.41
C ILE A 217 -22.91 30.53 -13.96
N TYR A 218 -21.62 30.79 -13.81
CA TYR A 218 -21.00 32.06 -14.15
C TYR A 218 -19.78 31.85 -15.05
N PRO A 219 -19.67 32.55 -16.19
CA PRO A 219 -18.45 32.56 -16.99
C PRO A 219 -17.29 33.20 -16.22
N ARG A 220 -16.09 32.64 -16.30
CA ARG A 220 -14.89 33.21 -15.67
C ARG A 220 -14.46 34.57 -16.26
N SER A 221 -15.02 34.95 -17.41
CA SER A 221 -14.75 36.21 -18.09
C SER A 221 -15.52 37.41 -17.53
N VAL A 222 -16.49 37.19 -16.64
CA VAL A 222 -17.25 38.30 -16.01
C VAL A 222 -16.36 39.11 -15.08
N LYS A 223 -16.66 40.40 -14.90
CA LYS A 223 -15.86 41.29 -14.03
C LYS A 223 -16.13 41.07 -12.54
N SER A 224 -17.34 40.66 -12.18
CA SER A 224 -17.81 40.54 -10.80
C SER A 224 -18.98 39.56 -10.76
N ILE A 225 -19.12 38.85 -9.64
CA ILE A 225 -20.20 37.93 -9.33
C ILE A 225 -20.79 38.36 -7.98
N ASP A 226 -22.10 38.61 -7.93
CA ASP A 226 -22.81 38.94 -6.70
C ASP A 226 -23.03 37.66 -5.87
N LEU A 227 -22.68 37.70 -4.59
CA LEU A 227 -22.80 36.57 -3.68
C LEU A 227 -24.13 36.64 -2.93
N THR A 228 -24.96 35.62 -3.14
CA THR A 228 -26.21 35.45 -2.41
C THR A 228 -25.96 35.00 -0.96
N PRO A 229 -26.87 35.27 -0.02
CA PRO A 229 -26.74 34.77 1.35
C PRO A 229 -26.53 33.25 1.43
N GLU A 230 -27.20 32.50 0.54
CA GLU A 230 -27.07 31.04 0.44
C GLU A 230 -25.66 30.61 0.02
N VAL A 231 -25.07 31.24 -1.02
CA VAL A 231 -23.69 30.97 -1.45
C VAL A 231 -22.68 31.34 -0.37
N LYS A 232 -22.87 32.50 0.30
CA LYS A 232 -21.97 32.93 1.39
C LYS A 232 -21.94 31.91 2.52
N LEU A 233 -23.10 31.37 2.89
CA LEU A 233 -23.20 30.33 3.92
C LEU A 233 -22.48 29.05 3.47
N ALA A 234 -22.74 28.56 2.26
CA ALA A 234 -22.18 27.31 1.74
C ALA A 234 -20.64 27.36 1.62
N LEU A 235 -20.09 28.50 1.19
CA LEU A 235 -18.64 28.69 1.04
C LEU A 235 -17.96 29.25 2.31
N GLY A 236 -18.73 29.53 3.38
CA GLY A 236 -18.21 30.10 4.62
C GLY A 236 -17.56 31.48 4.44
N VAL A 237 -18.21 32.35 3.64
CA VAL A 237 -17.80 33.73 3.33
C VAL A 237 -18.42 34.70 4.32
N ALA A 238 -17.71 35.78 4.65
CA ALA A 238 -18.20 36.79 5.57
C ALA A 238 -19.49 37.48 5.05
N PRO A 239 -20.48 37.76 5.92
CA PRO A 239 -21.79 38.27 5.49
C PRO A 239 -21.76 39.61 4.74
N ASP A 240 -20.74 40.45 4.98
CA ASP A 240 -20.54 41.78 4.42
C ASP A 240 -19.93 41.77 2.99
N VAL A 241 -19.34 40.65 2.56
CA VAL A 241 -18.80 40.50 1.20
C VAL A 241 -19.93 40.29 0.21
N ASN A 242 -20.30 41.31 -0.56
CA ASN A 242 -21.48 41.27 -1.45
C ASN A 242 -21.17 40.84 -2.88
N SER A 243 -19.98 41.12 -3.38
CA SER A 243 -19.56 40.74 -4.72
C SER A 243 -18.05 40.48 -4.75
N VAL A 244 -17.64 39.60 -5.65
CA VAL A 244 -16.24 39.18 -5.81
C VAL A 244 -15.89 39.03 -7.28
N THR A 245 -14.62 39.15 -7.61
CA THR A 245 -14.11 38.74 -8.92
C THR A 245 -14.13 37.22 -9.06
N PRO A 246 -14.10 36.67 -10.30
CA PRO A 246 -14.02 35.22 -10.50
C PRO A 246 -12.81 34.56 -9.79
N ASN A 247 -11.63 35.18 -9.80
CA ASN A 247 -10.45 34.61 -9.15
C ASN A 247 -10.58 34.59 -7.61
N GLU A 248 -11.16 35.63 -7.01
CA GLU A 248 -11.48 35.64 -5.58
C GLU A 248 -12.50 34.54 -5.25
N LEU A 249 -13.52 34.34 -6.08
CA LEU A 249 -14.50 33.25 -5.88
C LEU A 249 -13.84 31.86 -5.96
N LEU A 250 -12.94 31.63 -6.91
CA LEU A 250 -12.17 30.38 -7.00
C LEU A 250 -11.37 30.11 -5.73
N THR A 251 -10.72 31.15 -5.19
CA THR A 251 -10.00 31.08 -3.91
C THR A 251 -10.95 30.68 -2.77
N LEU A 252 -12.13 31.30 -2.70
CA LEU A 252 -13.16 30.99 -1.70
C LEU A 252 -13.70 29.56 -1.83
N ILE A 253 -13.83 29.04 -3.06
CA ILE A 253 -14.24 27.66 -3.32
C ILE A 253 -13.18 26.69 -2.79
N LEU A 254 -11.90 26.92 -3.06
CA LEU A 254 -10.81 26.08 -2.54
C LEU A 254 -10.72 26.12 -1.00
N GLN A 255 -11.13 27.22 -0.39
CA GLN A 255 -11.21 27.38 1.06
C GLN A 255 -12.58 26.99 1.64
N ALA A 256 -13.51 26.40 0.88
CA ALA A 256 -14.86 26.12 1.37
C ALA A 256 -14.85 25.09 2.52
N PRO A 257 -15.70 25.24 3.56
CA PRO A 257 -15.79 24.32 4.68
C PRO A 257 -16.66 23.10 4.34
N VAL A 258 -16.16 22.24 3.44
CA VAL A 258 -16.86 21.06 2.93
C VAL A 258 -16.23 19.75 3.38
N ASP A 259 -16.86 18.60 3.10
CA ASP A 259 -16.28 17.30 3.43
C ASP A 259 -15.18 16.91 2.44
N LEU A 260 -15.36 17.14 1.13
CA LEU A 260 -14.42 16.77 0.08
C LEU A 260 -14.01 17.97 -0.80
N LEU A 261 -12.71 18.13 -1.02
CA LEU A 261 -12.14 18.88 -2.15
C LEU A 261 -11.63 17.88 -3.18
N TRP A 262 -12.29 17.79 -4.33
CA TRP A 262 -11.92 16.89 -5.41
C TRP A 262 -11.15 17.63 -6.51
N ASN A 263 -9.87 17.29 -6.69
CA ASN A 263 -9.09 17.79 -7.82
C ASN A 263 -9.15 16.81 -9.00
N GLY A 264 -10.03 17.10 -9.96
CA GLY A 264 -10.08 16.39 -11.25
C GLY A 264 -9.49 17.20 -12.41
N GLY A 265 -8.83 18.32 -12.10
CA GLY A 265 -8.32 19.29 -13.08
C GLY A 265 -6.80 19.27 -13.21
N ILE A 266 -6.29 20.17 -14.04
CA ILE A 266 -4.85 20.37 -14.27
C ILE A 266 -4.43 21.67 -13.58
N GLY A 267 -3.31 21.65 -12.87
CA GLY A 267 -2.68 22.83 -12.26
C GLY A 267 -2.46 22.67 -10.76
N THR A 268 -1.64 23.55 -10.21
CA THR A 268 -1.26 23.54 -8.79
C THR A 268 -1.98 24.65 -8.04
N TYR A 269 -3.01 24.26 -7.31
CA TYR A 269 -3.95 25.12 -6.57
C TYR A 269 -3.58 25.29 -5.09
N ILE A 270 -2.74 24.40 -4.55
CA ILE A 270 -2.34 24.41 -3.14
C ILE A 270 -0.81 24.43 -3.05
N LYS A 271 -0.26 25.27 -2.17
CA LYS A 271 1.17 25.29 -1.79
C LYS A 271 1.33 25.41 -0.27
N SER A 272 2.55 25.36 0.26
CA SER A 272 2.80 25.78 1.65
C SER A 272 2.84 27.31 1.76
N SER A 273 2.48 27.82 2.93
CA SER A 273 2.76 29.20 3.34
C SER A 273 4.25 29.59 3.27
N THR A 274 5.16 28.61 3.29
CA THR A 274 6.62 28.81 3.15
C THR A 274 7.10 28.91 1.70
N GLU A 275 6.25 28.56 0.73
CA GLU A 275 6.54 28.65 -0.69
C GLU A 275 5.99 29.95 -1.29
N THR A 276 6.74 30.55 -2.20
CA THR A 276 6.25 31.65 -3.05
C THR A 276 5.55 31.09 -4.28
N HIS A 277 4.62 31.84 -4.87
CA HIS A 277 3.97 31.43 -6.12
C HIS A 277 4.99 31.18 -7.26
N ALA A 278 6.06 31.97 -7.30
CA ALA A 278 7.12 31.82 -8.29
C ALA A 278 7.88 30.49 -8.20
N GLN A 279 8.04 29.92 -6.98
CA GLN A 279 8.69 28.62 -6.78
C GLN A 279 7.85 27.45 -7.29
N VAL A 280 6.52 27.58 -7.30
CA VAL A 280 5.60 26.53 -7.77
C VAL A 280 5.68 26.32 -9.30
N GLY A 281 5.97 27.38 -10.06
CA GLY A 281 6.15 27.29 -11.51
C GLY A 281 4.88 27.25 -12.36
N ASP A 282 3.69 27.34 -11.75
CA ASP A 282 2.39 27.36 -12.45
C ASP A 282 1.75 28.76 -12.44
N LYS A 283 2.22 29.64 -13.33
CA LYS A 283 1.76 31.04 -13.38
C LYS A 283 0.26 31.20 -13.64
N ALA A 284 -0.38 30.24 -14.31
CA ALA A 284 -1.80 30.33 -14.66
C ALA A 284 -2.70 30.34 -13.42
N ASN A 285 -2.25 29.71 -12.33
CA ASN A 285 -3.00 29.58 -11.09
C ASN A 285 -2.46 30.46 -9.94
N ASP A 286 -1.48 31.34 -10.19
CA ASP A 286 -0.91 32.22 -9.15
C ASP A 286 -1.98 33.06 -8.45
N ALA A 287 -2.97 33.57 -9.20
CA ALA A 287 -4.02 34.44 -8.67
C ALA A 287 -5.11 33.72 -7.86
N ILE A 288 -5.13 32.38 -7.84
CA ILE A 288 -6.15 31.58 -7.16
C ILE A 288 -5.57 30.56 -6.17
N ARG A 289 -4.24 30.39 -6.15
CA ARG A 289 -3.57 29.39 -5.34
C ARG A 289 -3.61 29.76 -3.86
N ILE A 290 -3.96 28.79 -3.03
CA ILE A 290 -4.06 28.93 -1.57
C ILE A 290 -2.94 28.19 -0.85
N ASN A 291 -2.79 28.46 0.45
CA ASN A 291 -1.90 27.72 1.32
C ASN A 291 -2.60 26.47 1.90
N GLY A 292 -1.83 25.43 2.21
CA GLY A 292 -2.36 24.19 2.79
C GLY A 292 -3.05 24.40 4.14
N ASN A 293 -2.57 25.37 4.93
CA ASN A 293 -3.19 25.75 6.21
C ASN A 293 -4.48 26.59 6.08
N GLU A 294 -4.85 27.03 4.87
CA GLU A 294 -6.09 27.77 4.60
C GLU A 294 -7.24 26.84 4.19
N ILE A 295 -6.95 25.56 3.96
CA ILE A 295 -7.94 24.57 3.56
C ILE A 295 -8.88 24.27 4.73
N ARG A 296 -10.19 24.31 4.45
CA ARG A 296 -11.24 23.95 5.40
C ARG A 296 -12.00 22.67 5.01
N ALA A 297 -11.64 22.07 3.87
CA ALA A 297 -12.18 20.76 3.48
C ALA A 297 -11.62 19.67 4.41
N ARG A 298 -12.42 18.65 4.76
CA ARG A 298 -11.97 17.57 5.65
C ARG A 298 -11.07 16.54 4.93
N VAL A 299 -11.36 16.28 3.66
CA VAL A 299 -10.65 15.33 2.80
C VAL A 299 -10.28 16.02 1.48
N ILE A 300 -9.09 15.72 0.96
CA ILE A 300 -8.68 16.07 -0.41
C ILE A 300 -8.44 14.78 -1.19
N GLY A 301 -9.02 14.68 -2.37
CA GLY A 301 -8.71 13.62 -3.34
C GLY A 301 -8.06 14.21 -4.59
N GLU A 302 -6.84 13.76 -4.91
CA GLU A 302 -6.08 14.22 -6.08
C GLU A 302 -6.15 13.21 -7.23
N GLY A 303 -7.28 13.19 -7.94
CA GLY A 303 -7.39 12.41 -9.17
C GLY A 303 -6.53 12.97 -10.32
N GLY A 304 -6.36 14.29 -10.39
CA GLY A 304 -5.43 14.97 -11.29
C GLY A 304 -4.00 15.01 -10.73
N ASN A 305 -3.02 15.19 -11.61
CA ASN A 305 -1.61 15.35 -11.18
C ASN A 305 -1.34 16.78 -10.68
N LEU A 306 -0.52 16.88 -9.63
CA LEU A 306 0.06 18.10 -9.07
C LEU A 306 -0.96 19.18 -8.65
N GLY A 307 -2.10 18.76 -8.07
CA GLY A 307 -3.08 19.67 -7.48
C GLY A 307 -2.52 20.51 -6.34
N ALA A 308 -1.59 19.92 -5.60
CA ALA A 308 -0.84 20.53 -4.52
C ALA A 308 0.67 20.32 -4.69
N THR A 309 1.49 21.26 -4.20
CA THR A 309 2.91 21.00 -3.94
C THR A 309 3.05 20.01 -2.78
N GLN A 310 4.19 19.30 -2.70
CA GLN A 310 4.45 18.39 -1.59
C GLN A 310 4.41 19.09 -0.23
N LEU A 311 5.02 20.27 -0.11
CA LEU A 311 4.97 21.07 1.13
C LEU A 311 3.54 21.56 1.45
N GLY A 312 2.74 21.90 0.44
CA GLY A 312 1.33 22.24 0.61
C GLY A 312 0.51 21.07 1.15
N ARG A 313 0.78 19.84 0.67
CA ARG A 313 0.15 18.63 1.20
C ARG A 313 0.52 18.38 2.66
N ILE A 314 1.80 18.52 2.99
CA ILE A 314 2.29 18.35 4.37
C ILE A 314 1.64 19.39 5.29
N GLU A 315 1.58 20.65 4.88
CA GLU A 315 0.95 21.72 5.65
C GLU A 315 -0.56 21.45 5.88
N ALA A 316 -1.29 21.00 4.85
CA ALA A 316 -2.69 20.60 4.99
C ALA A 316 -2.86 19.38 5.92
N ALA A 317 -2.01 18.37 5.80
CA ALA A 317 -2.04 17.19 6.67
C ALA A 317 -1.77 17.56 8.13
N ARG A 318 -0.83 18.49 8.40
CA ARG A 318 -0.56 19.01 9.75
C ARG A 318 -1.74 19.83 10.29
N ALA A 319 -2.55 20.45 9.44
CA ALA A 319 -3.80 21.11 9.81
C ALA A 319 -4.97 20.13 10.06
N GLY A 320 -4.74 18.82 9.94
CA GLY A 320 -5.73 17.77 10.20
C GLY A 320 -6.54 17.34 8.98
N ILE A 321 -6.18 17.81 7.78
CA ILE A 321 -6.84 17.39 6.54
C ILE A 321 -6.35 15.99 6.14
N LYS A 322 -7.28 15.12 5.74
CA LYS A 322 -6.95 13.78 5.25
C LYS A 322 -6.65 13.82 3.74
N LEU A 323 -5.44 13.47 3.36
CA LEU A 323 -4.98 13.40 1.98
C LEU A 323 -3.73 12.52 1.87
N ASN A 324 -3.45 12.02 0.67
CA ASN A 324 -2.16 11.42 0.29
C ASN A 324 -1.44 12.33 -0.71
N THR A 325 -0.42 11.79 -1.39
CA THR A 325 0.09 12.37 -2.64
C THR A 325 -0.75 11.89 -3.82
N ASP A 326 -0.87 12.72 -4.86
CA ASP A 326 -1.42 12.35 -6.17
C ASP A 326 -0.85 11.03 -6.73
N ALA A 327 0.44 10.76 -6.50
CA ALA A 327 1.10 9.51 -6.91
C ALA A 327 0.47 8.24 -6.31
N ILE A 328 -0.21 8.33 -5.16
CA ILE A 328 -0.97 7.24 -4.55
C ILE A 328 -2.41 7.25 -5.08
N ASP A 329 -3.05 8.42 -5.07
CA ASP A 329 -4.45 8.55 -5.44
C ASP A 329 -4.68 8.12 -6.90
N ASN A 330 -3.90 8.64 -7.84
CA ASN A 330 -4.12 8.41 -9.27
C ASN A 330 -3.18 7.34 -9.88
N SER A 331 -2.65 6.42 -9.06
CA SER A 331 -1.79 5.32 -9.51
C SER A 331 -2.50 4.32 -10.42
N ALA A 332 -3.82 4.14 -10.26
CA ALA A 332 -4.61 3.17 -11.04
C ALA A 332 -4.45 3.33 -12.56
N GLY A 333 -4.29 4.57 -13.04
CA GLY A 333 -4.05 4.81 -14.47
C GLY A 333 -2.72 4.24 -14.96
N VAL A 334 -1.63 4.39 -14.19
CA VAL A 334 -0.32 3.84 -14.61
C VAL A 334 -0.30 2.32 -14.47
N ASP A 335 -0.97 1.79 -13.46
CA ASP A 335 -1.10 0.35 -13.20
C ASP A 335 -1.91 -0.36 -14.29
N THR A 336 -3.01 0.25 -14.74
CA THR A 336 -3.78 -0.25 -15.91
C THR A 336 -2.92 -0.33 -17.17
N SER A 337 -2.02 0.64 -17.37
CA SER A 337 -1.08 0.62 -18.50
C SER A 337 -0.05 -0.51 -18.38
N ASP A 338 0.42 -0.81 -17.18
CA ASP A 338 1.33 -1.94 -16.94
C ASP A 338 0.67 -3.29 -17.24
N HIS A 339 -0.55 -3.49 -16.76
CA HIS A 339 -1.36 -4.65 -17.11
C HIS A 339 -1.61 -4.74 -18.62
N GLU A 340 -1.98 -3.64 -19.29
CA GLU A 340 -2.17 -3.61 -20.74
C GLU A 340 -0.94 -4.13 -21.47
N VAL A 341 0.23 -3.55 -21.19
CA VAL A 341 1.49 -3.88 -21.86
C VAL A 341 1.87 -5.34 -21.63
N ASN A 342 1.82 -5.80 -20.38
CA ASN A 342 2.21 -7.17 -20.05
C ASN A 342 1.25 -8.22 -20.64
N ILE A 343 -0.06 -7.93 -20.69
CA ILE A 343 -1.03 -8.80 -21.37
C ILE A 343 -0.76 -8.84 -22.88
N LYS A 344 -0.46 -7.69 -23.50
CA LYS A 344 -0.13 -7.62 -24.92
C LYS A 344 1.12 -8.44 -25.25
N ILE A 345 2.19 -8.28 -24.48
CA ILE A 345 3.44 -9.06 -24.62
C ILE A 345 3.15 -10.56 -24.52
N LEU A 346 2.34 -10.99 -23.55
CA LEU A 346 1.97 -12.39 -23.39
C LEU A 346 1.19 -12.93 -24.61
N LEU A 347 0.17 -12.20 -25.06
CA LEU A 347 -0.68 -12.64 -26.18
C LEU A 347 0.05 -12.58 -27.52
N ASP A 348 0.99 -11.66 -27.71
CA ASP A 348 1.78 -11.55 -28.93
C ASP A 348 2.73 -12.75 -29.12
N GLN A 349 3.13 -13.42 -28.04
CA GLN A 349 3.80 -14.72 -28.12
C GLN A 349 2.88 -15.78 -28.75
N ALA A 350 1.60 -15.81 -28.36
CA ALA A 350 0.62 -16.72 -28.95
C ALA A 350 0.34 -16.40 -30.43
N VAL A 351 0.30 -15.12 -30.78
CA VAL A 351 0.17 -14.65 -32.18
C VAL A 351 1.38 -15.08 -33.00
N THR A 352 2.58 -14.90 -32.47
CA THR A 352 3.85 -15.29 -33.13
C THR A 352 3.92 -16.81 -33.33
N ALA A 353 3.42 -17.58 -32.36
CA ALA A 353 3.32 -19.04 -32.45
C ALA A 353 2.21 -19.52 -33.41
N GLY A 354 1.36 -18.62 -33.93
CA GLY A 354 0.25 -18.95 -34.82
C GLY A 354 -0.95 -19.61 -34.12
N THR A 355 -1.00 -19.60 -32.78
CA THR A 355 -2.08 -20.20 -31.99
C THR A 355 -3.21 -19.21 -31.69
N LEU A 356 -2.99 -17.92 -31.94
CA LEU A 356 -3.97 -16.85 -31.78
C LEU A 356 -3.91 -15.89 -32.98
N SER A 357 -5.05 -15.48 -33.51
CA SER A 357 -5.09 -14.43 -34.54
C SER A 357 -5.01 -13.03 -33.90
N VAL A 358 -4.52 -12.03 -34.62
CA VAL A 358 -4.51 -10.64 -34.13
C VAL A 358 -5.93 -10.14 -33.81
N GLU A 359 -6.92 -10.56 -34.58
CA GLU A 359 -8.32 -10.19 -34.34
C GLU A 359 -8.84 -10.78 -33.02
N ASP A 360 -8.56 -12.06 -32.77
CA ASP A 360 -9.00 -12.73 -31.53
C ASP A 360 -8.22 -12.25 -30.31
N ARG A 361 -6.94 -11.89 -30.48
CA ARG A 361 -6.14 -11.22 -29.45
C ARG A 361 -6.79 -9.91 -28.99
N ASN A 362 -7.26 -9.10 -29.93
CA ASN A 362 -7.91 -7.82 -29.60
C ASN A 362 -9.28 -8.02 -28.93
N LYS A 363 -10.05 -9.04 -29.34
CA LYS A 363 -11.27 -9.43 -28.63
C LYS A 363 -10.99 -9.90 -27.21
N GLN A 364 -9.92 -10.68 -27.03
CA GLN A 364 -9.50 -11.18 -25.72
C GLN A 364 -9.16 -10.03 -24.76
N LEU A 365 -8.41 -9.01 -25.20
CA LEU A 365 -8.12 -7.81 -24.41
C LEU A 365 -9.40 -7.14 -23.89
N ALA A 366 -10.37 -6.91 -24.77
CA ALA A 366 -11.62 -6.23 -24.43
C ALA A 366 -12.45 -7.00 -23.38
N VAL A 367 -12.49 -8.34 -23.46
CA VAL A 367 -13.22 -9.19 -22.50
C VAL A 367 -12.67 -9.07 -21.07
N MET A 368 -11.39 -8.76 -20.90
CA MET A 368 -10.72 -8.71 -19.59
C MET A 368 -10.76 -7.32 -18.92
N THR A 369 -11.40 -6.32 -19.55
CA THR A 369 -11.41 -4.92 -19.09
C THR A 369 -11.83 -4.78 -17.63
N ASP A 370 -12.93 -5.43 -17.23
CA ASP A 370 -13.46 -5.31 -15.87
C ASP A 370 -12.53 -5.99 -14.84
N GLU A 371 -12.03 -7.19 -15.14
CA GLU A 371 -11.10 -7.92 -14.26
C GLU A 371 -9.76 -7.19 -14.08
N VAL A 372 -9.23 -6.57 -15.14
CA VAL A 372 -8.04 -5.69 -15.03
C VAL A 372 -8.35 -4.50 -14.11
N GLY A 373 -9.54 -3.92 -14.21
CA GLY A 373 -9.99 -2.89 -13.29
C GLY A 373 -10.01 -3.37 -11.82
N GLU A 374 -10.47 -4.60 -11.56
CA GLU A 374 -10.47 -5.18 -10.21
C GLU A 374 -9.06 -5.41 -9.66
N LEU A 375 -8.14 -5.93 -10.48
CA LEU A 375 -6.73 -6.12 -10.10
C LEU A 375 -6.05 -4.80 -9.73
N VAL A 376 -6.23 -3.77 -10.57
CA VAL A 376 -5.67 -2.44 -10.33
C VAL A 376 -6.26 -1.79 -9.08
N LEU A 377 -7.58 -1.87 -8.89
CA LEU A 377 -8.22 -1.30 -7.71
C LEU A 377 -7.86 -2.02 -6.42
N ARG A 378 -7.49 -3.31 -6.51
CA ARG A 378 -6.94 -4.05 -5.36
C ARG A 378 -5.65 -3.41 -4.87
N ASP A 379 -4.75 -3.04 -5.77
CA ASP A 379 -3.48 -2.39 -5.42
C ASP A 379 -3.71 -1.00 -4.81
N ASN A 380 -4.65 -0.21 -5.35
CA ASN A 380 -5.04 1.08 -4.77
C ASN A 380 -5.65 0.94 -3.36
N TYR A 381 -6.48 -0.07 -3.16
CA TYR A 381 -7.07 -0.38 -1.87
C TYR A 381 -6.00 -0.72 -0.83
N GLU A 382 -5.10 -1.66 -1.15
CA GLU A 382 -4.07 -2.12 -0.23
C GLU A 382 -3.07 -1.02 0.14
N GLN A 383 -2.68 -0.17 -0.82
CA GLN A 383 -1.81 0.99 -0.55
C GLN A 383 -2.43 1.97 0.43
N ASN A 384 -3.73 2.24 0.29
CA ASN A 384 -4.44 3.12 1.22
C ASN A 384 -4.59 2.49 2.61
N LEU A 385 -4.78 1.18 2.67
CA LEU A 385 -4.87 0.43 3.91
C LEU A 385 -3.52 0.44 4.68
N ILE A 386 -2.38 0.25 4.00
CA ILE A 386 -1.08 0.38 4.68
C ILE A 386 -0.80 1.81 5.15
N LEU A 387 -1.19 2.82 4.37
CA LEU A 387 -1.01 4.22 4.78
C LEU A 387 -1.89 4.58 5.99
N GLU A 388 -3.11 4.05 6.09
CA GLU A 388 -3.96 4.18 7.30
C GLU A 388 -3.21 3.65 8.53
N GLN A 389 -2.70 2.43 8.46
CA GLN A 389 -1.97 1.80 9.56
C GLN A 389 -0.68 2.56 9.90
N ALA A 390 0.04 3.04 8.89
CA ALA A 390 1.25 3.82 9.06
C ALA A 390 0.96 5.15 9.76
N ARG A 391 -0.14 5.84 9.42
CA ARG A 391 -0.61 7.04 10.13
C ARG A 391 -0.97 6.73 11.58
N TYR A 392 -1.68 5.63 11.82
CA TYR A 392 -2.08 5.19 13.16
C TYR A 392 -0.86 4.98 14.09
N GLN A 393 0.21 4.37 13.57
CA GLN A 393 1.44 4.10 14.34
C GLN A 393 2.52 5.18 14.19
N ALA A 394 2.26 6.26 13.43
CA ALA A 394 3.32 7.19 13.01
C ALA A 394 4.11 7.80 14.19
N PRO A 395 3.48 8.20 15.31
CA PRO A 395 4.23 8.69 16.47
C PRO A 395 5.15 7.63 17.09
N GLU A 396 4.64 6.40 17.31
CA GLU A 396 5.40 5.30 17.92
C GLU A 396 6.56 4.84 17.03
N MET A 397 6.39 4.95 15.71
CA MET A 397 7.35 4.49 14.71
C MET A 397 8.33 5.58 14.24
N LEU A 398 8.21 6.83 14.71
CA LEU A 398 8.99 7.96 14.17
C LEU A 398 10.50 7.72 14.24
N ARG A 399 11.02 7.16 15.33
CA ARG A 399 12.46 6.84 15.45
C ARG A 399 12.89 5.74 14.48
N VAL A 400 12.01 4.80 14.16
CA VAL A 400 12.28 3.78 13.14
C VAL A 400 12.29 4.41 11.76
N HIS A 401 11.33 5.30 11.46
CA HIS A 401 11.32 6.07 10.21
C HIS A 401 12.58 6.92 10.04
N LYS A 402 13.04 7.59 11.11
CA LYS A 402 14.31 8.36 11.10
C LYS A 402 15.48 7.49 10.66
N ARG A 403 15.69 6.33 11.32
CA ARG A 403 16.80 5.42 10.99
C ARG A 403 16.69 4.84 9.58
N LEU A 404 15.48 4.57 9.10
CA LEU A 404 15.26 4.13 7.72
C LEU A 404 15.66 5.24 6.73
N ILE A 405 15.21 6.48 6.94
CA ILE A 405 15.59 7.64 6.11
C ILE A 405 17.12 7.80 6.10
N ASP A 406 17.77 7.75 7.26
CA ASP A 406 19.23 7.87 7.38
C ASP A 406 19.96 6.76 6.62
N ALA A 407 19.47 5.52 6.69
CA ALA A 407 20.04 4.38 5.97
C ALA A 407 19.93 4.57 4.44
N MET A 408 18.74 4.90 3.94
CA MET A 408 18.51 5.10 2.51
C MET A 408 19.33 6.28 1.94
N GLU A 409 19.54 7.35 2.72
CA GLU A 409 20.42 8.44 2.30
C GLU A 409 21.90 8.03 2.28
N THR A 410 22.34 7.25 3.26
CA THR A 410 23.72 6.75 3.33
C THR A 410 24.05 5.86 2.13
N GLU A 411 23.06 5.09 1.67
CA GLU A 411 23.16 4.21 0.50
C GLU A 411 22.95 4.96 -0.84
N GLY A 412 22.63 6.26 -0.80
CA GLY A 412 22.39 7.09 -1.98
C GLY A 412 21.06 6.81 -2.69
N LEU A 413 20.15 6.09 -2.04
CA LEU A 413 18.83 5.72 -2.56
C LEU A 413 17.81 6.84 -2.40
N LEU A 414 17.97 7.68 -1.38
CA LEU A 414 17.06 8.78 -1.03
C LEU A 414 17.83 10.10 -0.90
N ASN A 415 17.17 11.20 -1.24
CA ASN A 415 17.63 12.55 -0.89
C ASN A 415 16.48 13.29 -0.21
N ARG A 416 16.54 13.45 1.12
CA ARG A 416 15.42 14.01 1.90
C ARG A 416 15.10 15.46 1.51
N ALA A 417 16.09 16.22 1.04
CA ALA A 417 15.89 17.61 0.65
C ALA A 417 15.10 17.76 -0.67
N ILE A 418 15.29 16.84 -1.62
CA ILE A 418 14.53 16.83 -2.89
C ILE A 418 13.09 16.38 -2.65
N GLU A 419 12.91 15.42 -1.75
CA GLU A 419 11.60 14.83 -1.46
C GLU A 419 10.83 15.53 -0.33
N TYR A 420 11.39 16.62 0.20
CA TYR A 420 10.79 17.41 1.27
C TYR A 420 10.52 16.62 2.56
N LEU A 421 11.34 15.61 2.85
CA LEU A 421 11.28 14.85 4.09
C LEU A 421 12.01 15.61 5.23
N PRO A 422 11.57 15.46 6.50
CA PRO A 422 12.13 16.23 7.61
C PRO A 422 13.61 15.96 7.88
N THR A 423 14.33 17.01 8.26
CA THR A 423 15.68 16.93 8.84
C THR A 423 15.65 16.29 10.23
N ASP A 424 16.80 15.83 10.73
CA ASP A 424 16.92 15.24 12.07
C ASP A 424 16.39 16.15 13.17
N ALA A 425 16.68 17.44 13.12
CA ALA A 425 16.19 18.41 14.10
C ALA A 425 14.66 18.54 14.07
N GLN A 426 14.05 18.45 12.88
CA GLN A 426 12.60 18.45 12.73
C GLN A 426 11.98 17.14 13.23
N LEU A 427 12.60 15.99 12.94
CA LEU A 427 12.16 14.69 13.46
C LEU A 427 12.22 14.65 14.99
N ASP A 428 13.29 15.18 15.59
CA ASP A 428 13.43 15.24 17.04
C ASP A 428 12.37 16.17 17.68
N ALA A 429 12.04 17.28 17.00
CA ALA A 429 10.95 18.16 17.43
C ALA A 429 9.56 17.49 17.33
N LEU A 430 9.30 16.73 16.26
CA LEU A 430 8.07 15.95 16.11
C LEU A 430 7.94 14.90 17.21
N HIS A 431 9.03 14.18 17.50
CA HIS A 431 9.08 13.19 18.58
C HIS A 431 8.76 13.83 19.93
N ALA A 432 9.35 14.99 20.24
CA ALA A 432 9.09 15.72 21.49
C ALA A 432 7.62 16.17 21.62
N GLN A 433 6.89 16.32 20.51
CA GLN A 433 5.47 16.68 20.47
C GLN A 433 4.54 15.46 20.41
N GLY A 434 5.08 14.23 20.42
CA GLY A 434 4.28 13.01 20.25
C GLY A 434 3.66 12.89 18.85
N GLN A 435 4.27 13.51 17.84
CA GLN A 435 3.81 13.47 16.45
C GLN A 435 4.66 12.51 15.61
N GLY A 436 4.12 12.07 14.47
CA GLY A 436 4.83 11.26 13.48
C GLY A 436 5.01 11.98 12.14
N LEU A 437 5.42 11.23 11.13
CA LEU A 437 5.32 11.64 9.72
C LEU A 437 3.85 11.73 9.30
N THR A 438 3.54 12.67 8.42
CA THR A 438 2.22 12.83 7.79
C THR A 438 2.00 11.82 6.66
N SER A 439 0.75 11.66 6.19
CA SER A 439 0.46 10.79 5.06
C SER A 439 1.33 11.09 3.82
N PRO A 440 1.47 12.36 3.37
CA PRO A 440 2.29 12.65 2.20
C PRO A 440 3.78 12.29 2.38
N GLU A 441 4.33 12.42 3.60
CA GLU A 441 5.70 12.00 3.92
C GLU A 441 5.81 10.47 3.94
N LEU A 442 4.81 9.77 4.47
CA LEU A 442 4.74 8.30 4.48
C LEU A 442 4.55 7.72 3.07
N SER A 443 3.79 8.38 2.19
CA SER A 443 3.61 7.99 0.79
C SER A 443 4.93 8.00 0.04
N VAL A 444 5.75 9.05 0.23
CA VAL A 444 7.10 9.14 -0.34
C VAL A 444 7.98 8.01 0.20
N LEU A 445 8.05 7.85 1.52
CA LEU A 445 8.91 6.84 2.14
C LEU A 445 8.52 5.42 1.70
N MET A 446 7.22 5.11 1.64
CA MET A 446 6.71 3.84 1.14
C MET A 446 7.14 3.56 -0.30
N ALA A 447 7.02 4.56 -1.18
CA ALA A 447 7.39 4.40 -2.59
C ALA A 447 8.89 4.15 -2.76
N TYR A 448 9.73 4.88 -2.01
CA TYR A 448 11.18 4.66 -2.03
C TYR A 448 11.56 3.26 -1.54
N VAL A 449 10.93 2.77 -0.47
CA VAL A 449 11.12 1.38 0.00
C VAL A 449 10.73 0.36 -1.07
N LYS A 450 9.60 0.55 -1.75
CA LYS A 450 9.18 -0.34 -2.83
C LYS A 450 10.16 -0.30 -4.01
N ILE A 451 10.63 0.88 -4.40
CA ILE A 451 11.60 1.05 -5.49
C ILE A 451 12.93 0.35 -5.17
N ASP A 452 13.40 0.45 -3.93
CA ASP A 452 14.63 -0.22 -3.50
C ASP A 452 14.48 -1.74 -3.53
N LEU A 453 13.43 -2.26 -2.88
CA LEU A 453 13.16 -3.69 -2.83
C LEU A 453 12.93 -4.33 -4.21
N SER A 454 12.28 -3.61 -5.14
CA SER A 454 12.02 -4.15 -6.48
C SER A 454 13.26 -4.16 -7.38
N ARG A 455 14.20 -3.23 -7.16
CA ARG A 455 15.48 -3.15 -7.87
C ARG A 455 16.55 -4.09 -7.32
N ASP A 456 16.37 -4.59 -6.11
CA ASP A 456 17.33 -5.51 -5.52
C ASP A 456 17.44 -6.79 -6.37
N ARG A 457 18.69 -7.16 -6.66
CA ARG A 457 19.08 -8.41 -7.33
C ARG A 457 18.70 -9.65 -6.53
N ALA A 458 18.34 -9.51 -5.25
CA ALA A 458 17.66 -10.54 -4.47
C ALA A 458 16.47 -11.17 -5.22
N ASN A 459 15.78 -10.40 -6.07
CA ASN A 459 14.71 -10.93 -6.90
C ASN A 459 15.21 -11.90 -7.98
N ASP A 460 16.40 -11.66 -8.56
CA ASP A 460 16.99 -12.58 -9.54
C ASP A 460 17.27 -13.98 -8.95
N GLU A 461 17.47 -14.09 -7.63
CA GLU A 461 17.71 -15.37 -6.95
C GLU A 461 16.44 -16.19 -6.74
N ILE A 462 15.28 -15.53 -6.55
CA ILE A 462 14.02 -16.20 -6.17
C ILE A 462 13.06 -16.41 -7.34
N VAL A 463 13.15 -15.60 -8.39
CA VAL A 463 12.20 -15.59 -9.53
C VAL A 463 12.16 -16.92 -10.31
N ASP A 464 13.21 -17.73 -10.21
CA ASP A 464 13.29 -19.07 -10.82
C ASP A 464 12.78 -20.19 -9.88
N GLU A 465 12.40 -19.88 -8.64
CA GLU A 465 11.89 -20.88 -7.70
C GLU A 465 10.45 -21.30 -8.05
N PRO A 466 10.09 -22.59 -7.91
CA PRO A 466 8.80 -23.12 -8.41
C PRO A 466 7.55 -22.39 -7.87
N TRP A 467 7.56 -21.98 -6.60
CA TRP A 467 6.45 -21.28 -5.96
C TRP A 467 6.18 -19.89 -6.56
N CYS A 468 7.17 -19.26 -7.22
CA CYS A 468 6.97 -17.97 -7.90
C CYS A 468 6.08 -18.07 -9.13
N ARG A 469 5.85 -19.28 -9.67
CA ARG A 469 4.92 -19.48 -10.79
C ARG A 469 3.50 -19.02 -10.44
N GLU A 470 3.02 -19.32 -9.24
CA GLU A 470 1.69 -18.91 -8.81
C GLU A 470 1.59 -17.39 -8.66
N VAL A 471 2.67 -16.74 -8.20
CA VAL A 471 2.79 -15.29 -8.10
C VAL A 471 2.64 -14.64 -9.48
N LEU A 472 3.40 -15.13 -10.46
CA LEU A 472 3.31 -14.65 -11.84
C LEU A 472 1.94 -14.89 -12.46
N GLN A 473 1.33 -16.04 -12.23
CA GLN A 473 0.00 -16.34 -12.77
C GLN A 473 -1.06 -15.41 -12.18
N LYS A 474 -1.01 -15.12 -10.88
CA LYS A 474 -1.98 -14.24 -10.20
C LYS A 474 -1.93 -12.79 -10.68
N TYR A 475 -0.82 -12.34 -11.27
CA TYR A 475 -0.74 -11.03 -11.91
C TYR A 475 -1.67 -10.90 -13.13
N PHE A 476 -1.83 -11.96 -13.92
CA PHE A 476 -2.67 -11.92 -15.12
C PHE A 476 -4.16 -12.18 -14.80
N PRO A 477 -5.10 -11.69 -15.64
CA PRO A 477 -6.51 -12.09 -15.58
C PRO A 477 -6.72 -13.60 -15.62
N SER A 478 -7.71 -14.09 -14.89
CA SER A 478 -8.03 -15.51 -14.66
C SER A 478 -8.14 -16.32 -15.95
N ASP A 479 -8.73 -15.77 -17.00
CA ASP A 479 -8.89 -16.43 -18.29
C ASP A 479 -7.53 -16.70 -18.97
N LEU A 480 -6.55 -15.81 -18.83
CA LEU A 480 -5.19 -16.03 -19.34
C LEU A 480 -4.44 -17.10 -18.56
N ARG A 481 -4.68 -17.20 -17.24
CA ARG A 481 -4.08 -18.24 -16.39
C ARG A 481 -4.45 -19.64 -16.87
N VAL A 482 -5.64 -19.81 -17.45
CA VAL A 482 -6.08 -21.10 -17.98
C VAL A 482 -5.56 -21.32 -19.41
N LYS A 483 -5.74 -20.34 -20.29
CA LYS A 483 -5.45 -20.49 -21.73
C LYS A 483 -3.97 -20.42 -22.08
N TYR A 484 -3.20 -19.62 -21.34
CA TYR A 484 -1.83 -19.22 -21.70
C TYR A 484 -0.82 -19.38 -20.57
N ALA A 485 -1.13 -20.16 -19.53
CA ALA A 485 -0.19 -20.42 -18.42
C ALA A 485 1.21 -20.84 -18.88
N SER A 486 1.31 -21.67 -19.94
CA SER A 486 2.61 -22.12 -20.44
C SER A 486 3.45 -21.02 -21.09
N LEU A 487 2.84 -19.92 -21.53
CA LEU A 487 3.55 -18.76 -22.10
C LEU A 487 4.02 -17.78 -21.03
N MET A 488 3.44 -17.83 -19.83
CA MET A 488 3.85 -16.95 -18.72
C MET A 488 5.27 -17.27 -18.25
N ASP A 489 5.65 -18.55 -18.20
CA ASP A 489 7.01 -18.99 -17.82
C ASP A 489 8.09 -18.43 -18.79
N THR A 490 7.72 -18.09 -20.02
CA THR A 490 8.60 -17.48 -21.04
C THR A 490 8.37 -15.98 -21.22
N HIS A 491 7.57 -15.33 -20.35
CA HIS A 491 7.33 -13.90 -20.44
C HIS A 491 8.64 -13.10 -20.25
N PRO A 492 9.01 -12.19 -21.18
CA PRO A 492 10.26 -11.43 -21.09
C PRO A 492 10.43 -10.66 -19.78
N LEU A 493 9.33 -10.15 -19.22
CA LEU A 493 9.32 -9.41 -17.95
C LEU A 493 8.92 -10.26 -16.72
N ARG A 494 9.01 -11.59 -16.80
CA ARG A 494 8.58 -12.46 -15.68
C ARG A 494 9.25 -12.09 -14.36
N LYS A 495 10.54 -11.72 -14.39
CA LYS A 495 11.34 -11.45 -13.20
C LYS A 495 10.88 -10.16 -12.53
N GLU A 496 10.70 -9.14 -13.35
CA GLU A 496 10.23 -7.82 -12.96
C GLU A 496 8.82 -7.93 -12.36
N ILE A 497 7.90 -8.65 -13.02
CA ILE A 497 6.52 -8.86 -12.53
C ILE A 497 6.53 -9.54 -11.16
N ILE A 498 7.26 -10.65 -11.02
CA ILE A 498 7.37 -11.38 -9.75
C ILE A 498 7.96 -10.46 -8.67
N SER A 499 9.04 -9.75 -8.96
CA SER A 499 9.70 -8.80 -8.04
C SER A 499 8.73 -7.75 -7.52
N THR A 500 8.00 -7.08 -8.41
CA THR A 500 7.05 -6.02 -8.05
C THR A 500 5.88 -6.57 -7.26
N VAL A 501 5.31 -7.72 -7.64
CA VAL A 501 4.18 -8.33 -6.90
C VAL A 501 4.60 -8.74 -5.50
N LEU A 502 5.77 -9.37 -5.33
CA LEU A 502 6.28 -9.76 -4.01
C LEU A 502 6.62 -8.56 -3.13
N THR A 503 7.21 -7.52 -3.73
CA THR A 503 7.53 -6.27 -3.05
C THR A 503 6.25 -5.56 -2.60
N ASN A 504 5.27 -5.43 -3.48
CA ASN A 504 3.98 -4.82 -3.16
C ASN A 504 3.30 -5.57 -2.01
N ASP A 505 3.20 -6.90 -2.10
CA ASP A 505 2.56 -7.69 -1.04
C ASP A 505 3.30 -7.58 0.30
N MET A 506 4.63 -7.72 0.30
CA MET A 506 5.42 -7.60 1.53
C MET A 506 5.31 -6.22 2.18
N VAL A 507 5.35 -5.14 1.39
CA VAL A 507 5.24 -3.77 1.93
C VAL A 507 3.79 -3.46 2.35
N ASN A 508 2.79 -3.82 1.55
CA ASN A 508 1.38 -3.56 1.86
C ASN A 508 0.95 -4.31 3.13
N ARG A 509 1.41 -5.55 3.31
CA ARG A 509 1.01 -6.41 4.45
C ARG A 509 1.95 -6.29 5.65
N GLY A 510 3.26 -6.37 5.43
CA GLY A 510 4.29 -6.27 6.47
C GLY A 510 4.53 -4.85 6.97
N GLY A 511 4.38 -3.86 6.10
CA GLY A 511 4.52 -2.43 6.38
C GLY A 511 5.85 -1.80 5.95
N ILE A 512 5.87 -0.46 5.89
CA ILE A 512 6.98 0.33 5.29
C ILE A 512 8.36 -0.07 5.81
N THR A 513 8.50 -0.31 7.12
CA THR A 513 9.79 -0.62 7.75
C THR A 513 10.08 -2.12 7.90
N PHE A 514 9.21 -3.00 7.40
CA PHE A 514 9.21 -4.43 7.72
C PHE A 514 10.52 -5.13 7.30
N ALA A 515 10.83 -5.07 6.00
CA ALA A 515 12.00 -5.74 5.44
C ALA A 515 13.29 -5.17 6.03
N TRP A 516 13.41 -3.84 6.08
CA TRP A 516 14.56 -3.17 6.65
C TRP A 516 14.80 -3.54 8.13
N ARG A 517 13.75 -3.59 8.96
CA ARG A 517 13.87 -4.04 10.36
C ARG A 517 14.24 -5.51 10.46
N ALA A 518 13.70 -6.36 9.59
CA ALA A 518 14.08 -7.77 9.55
C ALA A 518 15.57 -7.92 9.23
N ALA A 519 16.05 -7.23 8.19
CA ALA A 519 17.47 -7.19 7.81
C ALA A 519 18.35 -6.65 8.95
N GLU A 520 17.95 -5.56 9.60
CA GLU A 520 18.71 -4.96 10.70
C GLU A 520 18.84 -5.90 11.91
N GLU A 521 17.80 -6.69 12.20
CA GLU A 521 17.72 -7.59 13.35
C GLU A 521 18.36 -8.97 13.09
N SER A 522 18.36 -9.47 11.86
CA SER A 522 18.88 -10.81 11.53
C SER A 522 20.19 -10.80 10.74
N GLY A 523 20.53 -9.69 10.09
CA GLY A 523 21.60 -9.61 9.09
C GLY A 523 21.26 -10.31 7.77
N ALA A 524 20.01 -10.71 7.56
CA ALA A 524 19.56 -11.41 6.35
C ALA A 524 19.39 -10.47 5.16
N GLY A 525 19.63 -11.00 3.96
CA GLY A 525 19.35 -10.31 2.70
C GLY A 525 17.87 -10.32 2.33
N ASN A 526 17.49 -9.49 1.36
CA ASN A 526 16.09 -9.36 0.93
C ASN A 526 15.49 -10.68 0.39
N SER A 527 16.29 -11.53 -0.28
CA SER A 527 15.80 -12.82 -0.80
C SER A 527 15.42 -13.78 0.33
N GLU A 528 16.18 -13.79 1.43
CA GLU A 528 15.86 -14.58 2.63
C GLU A 528 14.58 -14.05 3.31
N ILE A 529 14.45 -12.72 3.40
CA ILE A 529 13.31 -12.05 4.03
C ILE A 529 12.02 -12.32 3.23
N ILE A 530 12.05 -12.21 1.90
CA ILE A 530 10.90 -12.49 1.05
C ILE A 530 10.44 -13.94 1.22
N ARG A 531 11.35 -14.92 1.18
CA ARG A 531 10.99 -16.33 1.40
C ARG A 531 10.38 -16.56 2.78
N ALA A 532 10.99 -16.01 3.83
CA ALA A 532 10.50 -16.13 5.20
C ALA A 532 9.15 -15.44 5.42
N PHE A 533 8.92 -14.29 4.78
CA PHE A 533 7.64 -13.59 4.75
C PHE A 533 6.56 -14.45 4.05
N THR A 534 6.84 -14.97 2.86
CA THR A 534 5.91 -15.82 2.09
C THR A 534 5.52 -17.06 2.90
N VAL A 535 6.50 -17.80 3.45
CA VAL A 535 6.24 -18.98 4.29
C VAL A 535 5.38 -18.62 5.50
N SER A 536 5.68 -17.51 6.18
CA SER A 536 4.91 -17.06 7.35
C SER A 536 3.47 -16.69 6.97
N ARG A 537 3.27 -15.98 5.85
CA ARG A 537 1.94 -15.59 5.35
C ARG A 537 1.08 -16.83 5.05
N GLU A 538 1.65 -17.80 4.36
CA GLU A 538 0.93 -19.02 3.93
C GLU A 538 0.62 -19.95 5.11
N ILE A 539 1.60 -20.28 5.96
CA ILE A 539 1.41 -21.24 7.07
C ILE A 539 0.33 -20.77 8.05
N PHE A 540 0.27 -19.47 8.34
CA PHE A 540 -0.73 -18.90 9.23
C PHE A 540 -2.01 -18.47 8.52
N GLY A 541 -2.16 -18.72 7.20
CA GLY A 541 -3.36 -18.37 6.45
C GLY A 541 -3.72 -16.88 6.57
N LEU A 542 -2.71 -16.00 6.53
CA LEU A 542 -2.89 -14.57 6.78
C LEU A 542 -3.62 -13.86 5.64
N THR A 543 -3.47 -14.34 4.39
CA THR A 543 -4.20 -13.80 3.24
C THR A 543 -5.70 -13.85 3.47
N LYS A 544 -6.23 -15.03 3.85
CA LYS A 544 -7.66 -15.20 4.11
C LYS A 544 -8.14 -14.37 5.30
N LEU A 545 -7.32 -14.28 6.35
CA LEU A 545 -7.59 -13.45 7.52
C LEU A 545 -7.75 -11.97 7.13
N TRP A 546 -6.87 -11.44 6.28
CA TRP A 546 -6.95 -10.06 5.85
C TRP A 546 -8.15 -9.82 4.95
N GLU A 547 -8.47 -10.72 4.02
CA GLU A 547 -9.71 -10.65 3.23
C GLU A 547 -10.94 -10.57 4.14
N ASP A 548 -11.02 -11.40 5.19
CA ASP A 548 -12.14 -11.37 6.14
C ASP A 548 -12.20 -10.04 6.92
N LEU A 549 -11.05 -9.47 7.30
CA LEU A 549 -10.97 -8.16 7.94
C LEU A 549 -11.43 -7.04 7.02
N GLU A 550 -11.08 -7.09 5.74
CA GLU A 550 -11.45 -6.11 4.71
C GLU A 550 -12.97 -6.07 4.49
N THR A 551 -13.67 -7.20 4.67
CA THR A 551 -15.16 -7.22 4.63
C THR A 551 -15.83 -6.43 5.76
N LEU A 552 -15.07 -5.99 6.77
CA LEU A 552 -15.57 -5.18 7.88
C LEU A 552 -15.50 -3.66 7.62
N ASP A 553 -15.05 -3.25 6.44
CA ASP A 553 -15.01 -1.83 6.06
C ASP A 553 -16.38 -1.16 6.24
N GLY A 554 -16.41 -0.08 7.03
CA GLY A 554 -17.64 0.66 7.36
C GLY A 554 -18.60 -0.07 8.31
N LEU A 555 -18.29 -1.29 8.74
CA LEU A 555 -19.05 -2.04 9.75
C LEU A 555 -18.45 -1.89 11.15
N VAL A 556 -17.12 -1.81 11.24
CA VAL A 556 -16.39 -1.47 12.47
C VAL A 556 -15.59 -0.18 12.26
N SER A 557 -15.14 0.46 13.34
CA SER A 557 -14.26 1.62 13.21
C SER A 557 -12.92 1.24 12.58
N THR A 558 -12.35 2.13 11.79
CA THR A 558 -11.01 1.94 11.19
C THR A 558 -9.94 1.72 12.26
N ASP A 559 -10.01 2.43 13.39
CA ASP A 559 -9.12 2.21 14.54
C ASP A 559 -9.19 0.76 15.06
N CYS A 560 -10.38 0.18 15.18
CA CYS A 560 -10.54 -1.21 15.60
C CYS A 560 -9.95 -2.16 14.56
N GLN A 561 -10.27 -1.96 13.29
CA GLN A 561 -9.79 -2.78 12.18
C GLN A 561 -8.24 -2.74 12.09
N THR A 562 -7.66 -1.54 12.13
CA THR A 562 -6.21 -1.33 12.15
C THR A 562 -5.57 -2.01 13.36
N GLN A 563 -6.13 -1.92 14.56
CA GLN A 563 -5.59 -2.64 15.73
C GLN A 563 -5.52 -4.16 15.49
N VAL A 564 -6.57 -4.77 14.93
CA VAL A 564 -6.59 -6.21 14.64
C VAL A 564 -5.56 -6.57 13.57
N ILE A 565 -5.45 -5.77 12.50
CA ILE A 565 -4.43 -5.96 11.46
C ILE A 565 -3.03 -5.89 12.06
N LEU A 566 -2.77 -4.94 12.96
CA LEU A 566 -1.47 -4.80 13.61
C LEU A 566 -1.13 -5.97 14.53
N GLU A 567 -2.11 -6.64 15.16
CA GLU A 567 -1.86 -7.89 15.88
C GLU A 567 -1.47 -9.02 14.92
N SER A 568 -2.12 -9.13 13.75
CA SER A 568 -1.70 -10.12 12.73
C SER A 568 -0.29 -9.84 12.19
N ARG A 569 0.08 -8.55 12.04
CA ARG A 569 1.43 -8.14 11.65
C ARG A 569 2.47 -8.49 12.71
N ARG A 570 2.11 -8.50 14.00
CA ARG A 570 3.03 -8.95 15.06
C ARG A 570 3.31 -10.46 14.97
N LEU A 571 2.31 -11.27 14.62
CA LEU A 571 2.49 -12.69 14.34
C LEU A 571 3.41 -12.87 13.13
N LEU A 572 3.11 -12.20 12.03
CA LEU A 572 3.96 -12.19 10.83
C LEU A 572 5.40 -11.79 11.18
N ASP A 573 5.57 -10.69 11.92
CA ASP A 573 6.88 -10.20 12.35
C ASP A 573 7.66 -11.31 13.07
N ARG A 574 7.05 -11.97 14.07
CA ARG A 574 7.70 -13.01 14.86
C ARG A 574 8.03 -14.25 14.03
N ALA A 575 7.07 -14.73 13.24
CA ALA A 575 7.24 -15.90 12.38
C ALA A 575 8.38 -15.69 11.37
N THR A 576 8.44 -14.53 10.73
CA THR A 576 9.52 -14.20 9.80
C THR A 576 10.89 -14.24 10.49
N ARG A 577 11.05 -13.63 11.68
CA ARG A 577 12.35 -13.71 12.41
C ARG A 577 12.68 -15.14 12.82
N TRP A 578 11.70 -15.95 13.21
CA TRP A 578 11.94 -17.34 13.57
C TRP A 578 12.52 -18.13 12.38
N PHE A 579 11.95 -17.98 11.19
CA PHE A 579 12.47 -18.62 9.98
C PHE A 579 13.86 -18.12 9.58
N LEU A 580 14.09 -16.80 9.66
CA LEU A 580 15.42 -16.22 9.38
C LEU A 580 16.48 -16.74 10.36
N GLN A 581 16.14 -16.89 11.64
CA GLN A 581 17.06 -17.41 12.67
C GLN A 581 17.27 -18.92 12.58
N SER A 582 16.21 -19.68 12.26
CA SER A 582 16.23 -21.15 12.30
C SER A 582 16.73 -21.79 11.00
N ARG A 583 16.52 -21.13 9.86
CA ARG A 583 16.91 -21.63 8.52
C ARG A 583 17.97 -20.76 7.84
N GLY A 584 17.86 -19.44 7.96
CA GLY A 584 18.62 -18.48 7.15
C GLY A 584 18.50 -18.78 5.66
N GLY A 585 19.59 -18.65 4.91
CA GLY A 585 19.65 -18.91 3.47
C GLY A 585 19.40 -20.35 3.00
N ARG A 586 19.05 -21.28 3.90
CA ARG A 586 18.63 -22.65 3.55
C ARG A 586 17.11 -22.83 3.48
N LEU A 587 16.34 -21.77 3.67
CA LEU A 587 14.88 -21.84 3.71
C LEU A 587 14.31 -22.19 2.32
N ASN A 588 13.58 -23.30 2.24
CA ASN A 588 12.82 -23.70 1.06
C ASN A 588 11.33 -23.43 1.30
N VAL A 589 10.71 -22.61 0.45
CA VAL A 589 9.33 -22.15 0.66
C VAL A 589 8.33 -23.30 0.63
N GLU A 590 8.40 -24.16 -0.38
CA GLU A 590 7.43 -25.26 -0.57
C GLU A 590 7.56 -26.33 0.52
N GLU A 591 8.80 -26.67 0.91
CA GLU A 591 9.05 -27.67 1.96
C GLU A 591 8.55 -27.20 3.33
N GLU A 592 8.79 -25.94 3.70
CA GLU A 592 8.33 -25.40 4.98
C GLU A 592 6.80 -25.25 5.00
N ILE A 593 6.16 -24.81 3.91
CA ILE A 593 4.69 -24.77 3.81
C ILE A 593 4.11 -26.19 3.95
N ALA A 594 4.69 -27.18 3.25
CA ALA A 594 4.24 -28.58 3.34
C ALA A 594 4.40 -29.15 4.75
N LYS A 595 5.49 -28.82 5.45
CA LYS A 595 5.77 -29.27 6.81
C LYS A 595 4.78 -28.67 7.82
N PHE A 596 4.55 -27.37 7.78
CA PHE A 596 3.81 -26.67 8.84
C PHE A 596 2.34 -26.42 8.52
N GLY A 597 1.99 -26.09 7.27
CA GLY A 597 0.70 -25.48 6.92
C GLY A 597 -0.52 -26.28 7.34
N THR A 598 -0.54 -27.59 7.08
CA THR A 598 -1.68 -28.46 7.44
C THR A 598 -1.87 -28.54 8.95
N THR A 599 -0.77 -28.70 9.70
CA THR A 599 -0.83 -28.84 11.16
C THR A 599 -1.18 -27.52 11.84
N VAL A 600 -0.65 -26.39 11.36
CA VAL A 600 -1.02 -25.06 11.85
C VAL A 600 -2.50 -24.80 11.62
N ALA A 601 -3.01 -24.99 10.39
CA ALA A 601 -4.42 -24.80 10.09
C ALA A 601 -5.36 -25.66 10.97
N LYS A 602 -4.94 -26.89 11.31
CA LYS A 602 -5.69 -27.79 12.20
C LYS A 602 -5.68 -27.32 13.65
N LEU A 603 -4.54 -26.84 14.16
CA LEU A 603 -4.37 -26.51 15.58
C LEU A 603 -4.80 -25.08 15.93
N THR A 604 -4.65 -24.11 15.04
CA THR A 604 -5.05 -22.70 15.24
C THR A 604 -6.42 -22.53 15.91
N PRO A 605 -7.53 -23.13 15.42
CA PRO A 605 -8.84 -22.94 16.04
C PRO A 605 -8.97 -23.55 17.45
N LEU A 606 -8.07 -24.46 17.82
CA LEU A 606 -8.06 -25.14 19.12
C LEU A 606 -7.19 -24.44 20.17
N ILE A 607 -6.28 -23.54 19.74
CA ILE A 607 -5.36 -22.83 20.64
C ILE A 607 -6.08 -22.17 21.82
N PRO A 608 -7.17 -21.40 21.64
CA PRO A 608 -7.84 -20.74 22.77
C PRO A 608 -8.32 -21.71 23.88
N GLU A 609 -8.58 -22.97 23.53
CA GLU A 609 -9.01 -24.01 24.49
C GLU A 609 -7.83 -24.64 25.23
N MET A 610 -6.64 -24.64 24.62
CA MET A 610 -5.40 -25.19 25.17
C MET A 610 -4.68 -24.22 26.12
N LEU A 611 -4.91 -22.91 25.98
CA LEU A 611 -4.33 -21.90 26.86
C LEU A 611 -4.78 -22.11 28.32
N ARG A 612 -3.88 -21.78 29.26
CA ARG A 612 -4.13 -21.90 30.71
C ARG A 612 -3.83 -20.59 31.42
N GLY A 613 -4.36 -20.45 32.63
CA GLY A 613 -4.13 -19.33 33.53
C GLY A 613 -4.13 -17.95 32.85
N VAL A 614 -3.02 -17.23 33.00
CA VAL A 614 -2.89 -15.83 32.56
C VAL A 614 -3.03 -15.69 31.04
N GLU A 615 -2.47 -16.62 30.27
CA GLU A 615 -2.56 -16.62 28.80
C GLU A 615 -4.02 -16.75 28.33
N LYS A 616 -4.77 -17.64 28.96
CA LYS A 616 -6.20 -17.85 28.67
C LYS A 616 -7.02 -16.61 28.98
N ASP A 617 -6.81 -16.02 30.14
CA ASP A 617 -7.53 -14.82 30.57
C ASP A 617 -7.22 -13.62 29.65
N ARG A 618 -5.95 -13.46 29.26
CA ARG A 618 -5.50 -12.45 28.29
C ARG A 618 -6.18 -12.65 26.93
N SER A 619 -6.12 -13.87 26.38
CA SER A 619 -6.70 -14.19 25.08
C SER A 619 -8.21 -13.93 25.07
N ALA A 620 -8.92 -14.38 26.12
CA ALA A 620 -10.35 -14.14 26.27
C ALA A 620 -10.69 -12.65 26.44
N ALA A 621 -9.87 -11.87 27.16
CA ALA A 621 -10.05 -10.44 27.32
C ALA A 621 -9.88 -9.68 26.00
N ILE A 622 -8.87 -10.03 25.19
CA ILE A 622 -8.66 -9.46 23.85
C ILE A 622 -9.83 -9.80 22.93
N ALA A 623 -10.27 -11.06 22.91
CA ALA A 623 -11.41 -11.48 22.11
C ALA A 623 -12.69 -10.72 22.51
N LYS A 624 -12.97 -10.60 23.81
CA LYS A 624 -14.10 -9.84 24.32
C LYS A 624 -14.02 -8.35 23.95
N LYS A 625 -12.82 -7.75 24.01
CA LYS A 625 -12.57 -6.35 23.62
C LYS A 625 -12.98 -6.11 22.16
N TYR A 626 -12.55 -6.96 21.23
CA TYR A 626 -12.83 -6.76 19.80
C TYR A 626 -14.26 -7.17 19.43
N GLN A 627 -14.81 -8.20 20.05
CA GLN A 627 -16.22 -8.56 19.88
C GLN A 627 -17.14 -7.41 20.33
N ALA A 628 -16.81 -6.74 21.44
CA ALA A 628 -17.55 -5.56 21.91
C ALA A 628 -17.49 -4.36 20.94
N GLN A 629 -16.51 -4.34 20.03
CA GLN A 629 -16.36 -3.33 18.98
C GLN A 629 -16.96 -3.75 17.64
N GLY A 630 -17.66 -4.89 17.59
CA GLY A 630 -18.38 -5.36 16.39
C GLY A 630 -17.62 -6.37 15.53
N VAL A 631 -16.40 -6.78 15.93
CA VAL A 631 -15.65 -7.83 15.22
C VAL A 631 -16.37 -9.17 15.39
N PRO A 632 -16.57 -9.97 14.32
CA PRO A 632 -17.17 -11.30 14.42
C PRO A 632 -16.48 -12.18 15.46
N ALA A 633 -17.25 -12.96 16.21
CA ALA A 633 -16.75 -13.71 17.37
C ALA A 633 -15.58 -14.64 17.04
N GLU A 634 -15.60 -15.30 15.88
CA GLU A 634 -14.52 -16.17 15.44
C GLU A 634 -13.21 -15.41 15.22
N LEU A 635 -13.29 -14.31 14.48
CA LEU A 635 -12.16 -13.44 14.20
C LEU A 635 -11.61 -12.77 15.46
N ALA A 636 -12.49 -12.36 16.38
CA ALA A 636 -12.10 -11.80 17.67
C ALA A 636 -11.40 -12.84 18.55
N ARG A 637 -11.89 -14.09 18.60
CA ARG A 637 -11.22 -15.20 19.30
C ARG A 637 -9.83 -15.46 18.75
N ARG A 638 -9.71 -15.57 17.43
CA ARG A 638 -8.42 -15.78 16.75
C ARG A 638 -7.45 -14.62 17.00
N THR A 639 -7.94 -13.38 16.98
CA THR A 639 -7.12 -12.19 17.30
C THR A 639 -6.52 -12.28 18.71
N GLY A 640 -7.28 -12.81 19.67
CA GLY A 640 -6.80 -13.04 21.02
C GLY A 640 -5.70 -14.08 21.14
N SER A 641 -5.52 -14.95 20.14
CA SER A 641 -4.54 -16.05 20.13
C SER A 641 -3.39 -15.88 19.13
N PHE A 642 -3.31 -14.80 18.34
CA PHE A 642 -2.27 -14.66 17.30
C PHE A 642 -0.84 -14.83 17.82
N LEU A 643 -0.54 -14.29 19.01
CA LEU A 643 0.81 -14.41 19.59
C LEU A 643 1.11 -15.81 20.13
N ASP A 644 0.06 -16.61 20.36
CA ASP A 644 0.13 -18.01 20.81
C ASP A 644 0.18 -18.97 19.61
N GLU A 645 -0.46 -18.62 18.49
CA GLU A 645 -0.32 -19.31 17.20
C GLU A 645 1.15 -19.38 16.76
N PHE A 646 1.94 -18.32 17.02
CA PHE A 646 3.38 -18.32 16.75
C PHE A 646 4.12 -19.54 17.35
N SER A 647 3.73 -19.97 18.55
CA SER A 647 4.36 -21.11 19.25
C SER A 647 4.17 -22.44 18.52
N LEU A 648 3.24 -22.52 17.55
CA LEU A 648 3.03 -23.71 16.74
C LEU A 648 4.27 -24.11 15.94
N LEU A 649 5.14 -23.16 15.58
CA LEU A 649 6.41 -23.46 14.90
C LEU A 649 7.30 -24.34 15.79
N ASP A 650 7.48 -23.96 17.05
CA ASP A 650 8.26 -24.75 18.02
C ASP A 650 7.58 -26.08 18.35
N ILE A 651 6.25 -26.06 18.54
CA ILE A 651 5.45 -27.26 18.86
C ILE A 651 5.59 -28.32 17.77
N ILE A 652 5.50 -27.94 16.50
CA ILE A 652 5.60 -28.87 15.37
C ILE A 652 7.02 -29.44 15.27
N GLU A 653 8.06 -28.61 15.45
CA GLU A 653 9.45 -29.11 15.49
C GLU A 653 9.69 -30.11 16.63
N ILE A 654 9.09 -29.87 17.80
CA ILE A 654 9.18 -30.80 18.93
C ILE A 654 8.42 -32.09 18.59
N ALA A 655 7.20 -31.99 18.08
CA ALA A 655 6.38 -33.15 17.72
C ALA A 655 7.08 -34.05 16.71
N ASP A 656 7.67 -33.48 15.67
CA ASP A 656 8.43 -34.21 14.65
C ASP A 656 9.68 -34.88 15.26
N ARG A 657 10.45 -34.14 16.06
CA ARG A 657 11.68 -34.66 16.69
C ARG A 657 11.40 -35.80 17.65
N GLU A 658 10.39 -35.65 18.50
CA GLU A 658 10.04 -36.63 19.53
C GLU A 658 9.07 -37.71 19.01
N LYS A 659 8.58 -37.60 17.77
CA LYS A 659 7.58 -38.48 17.16
C LYS A 659 6.28 -38.56 17.97
N ALA A 660 5.86 -37.42 18.52
CA ALA A 660 4.66 -37.28 19.34
C ALA A 660 3.51 -36.63 18.54
N ASP A 661 2.28 -36.76 19.04
CA ASP A 661 1.14 -36.05 18.45
C ASP A 661 1.30 -34.52 18.68
N PRO A 662 1.29 -33.68 17.62
CA PRO A 662 1.37 -32.22 17.76
C PRO A 662 0.34 -31.61 18.72
N MET A 663 -0.85 -32.20 18.82
CA MET A 663 -1.90 -31.72 19.74
C MET A 663 -1.50 -31.95 21.20
N VAL A 664 -0.94 -33.12 21.52
CA VAL A 664 -0.45 -33.45 22.87
C VAL A 664 0.75 -32.57 23.23
N VAL A 665 1.65 -32.31 22.28
CA VAL A 665 2.79 -31.41 22.47
C VAL A 665 2.31 -29.96 22.70
N ALA A 666 1.28 -29.50 21.99
CA ALA A 666 0.71 -28.17 22.19
C ALA A 666 0.13 -28.02 23.60
N GLU A 667 -0.70 -28.97 24.06
CA GLU A 667 -1.25 -28.96 25.41
C GLU A 667 -0.15 -28.97 26.49
N LEU A 668 0.92 -29.76 26.27
CA LEU A 668 2.07 -29.79 27.15
C LEU A 668 2.83 -28.46 27.15
N TYR A 669 3.02 -27.85 25.98
CA TYR A 669 3.72 -26.58 25.80
C TYR A 669 3.06 -25.46 26.60
N PHE A 670 1.74 -25.26 26.43
CA PHE A 670 1.00 -24.22 27.16
C PHE A 670 0.89 -24.52 28.66
N ALA A 671 0.82 -25.80 29.04
CA ALA A 671 0.87 -26.19 30.45
C ALA A 671 2.21 -25.86 31.12
N ILE A 672 3.32 -26.04 30.40
CA ILE A 672 4.67 -25.65 30.87
C ILE A 672 4.80 -24.13 30.88
N SER A 673 4.26 -23.43 29.87
CA SER A 673 4.24 -21.96 29.82
C SER A 673 3.62 -21.36 31.08
N GLU A 674 2.41 -21.82 31.44
CA GLU A 674 1.72 -21.42 32.68
C GLU A 674 2.49 -21.85 33.94
N ARG A 675 3.02 -23.08 33.97
CA ARG A 675 3.74 -23.62 35.14
C ARG A 675 4.98 -22.80 35.53
N TYR A 676 5.62 -22.17 34.55
CA TYR A 676 6.84 -21.38 34.72
C TYR A 676 6.66 -19.88 34.47
N ASP A 677 5.42 -19.40 34.39
CA ASP A 677 5.05 -17.97 34.24
C ASP A 677 5.72 -17.28 33.03
N ILE A 678 5.83 -18.02 31.91
CA ILE A 678 6.52 -17.55 30.69
C ILE A 678 5.79 -16.34 30.09
N ASP A 679 4.46 -16.31 30.10
CA ASP A 679 3.70 -15.21 29.51
C ASP A 679 3.94 -13.88 30.22
N ARG A 680 4.07 -13.90 31.55
CA ARG A 680 4.40 -12.70 32.33
C ARG A 680 5.79 -12.17 31.96
N MET A 681 6.76 -13.06 31.74
CA MET A 681 8.08 -12.66 31.25
C MET A 681 7.98 -12.05 29.84
N LEU A 682 7.22 -12.66 28.93
CA LEU A 682 6.98 -12.10 27.58
C LEU A 682 6.31 -10.71 27.63
N PHE A 683 5.37 -10.50 28.55
CA PHE A 683 4.74 -9.20 28.80
C PHE A 683 5.78 -8.16 29.25
N HIS A 684 6.62 -8.48 30.23
CA HIS A 684 7.67 -7.58 30.70
C HIS A 684 8.72 -7.28 29.62
N ILE A 685 9.13 -8.27 28.83
CA ILE A 685 10.00 -8.05 27.66
C ILE A 685 9.34 -7.09 26.67
N THR A 686 8.03 -7.22 26.47
CA THR A 686 7.25 -6.35 25.58
C THR A 686 7.12 -4.92 26.10
N ALA A 687 7.22 -4.72 27.41
CA ALA A 687 7.17 -3.40 28.06
C ALA A 687 8.53 -2.67 28.07
N LEU A 688 9.64 -3.34 27.71
CA LEU A 688 10.96 -2.70 27.60
C LEU A 688 10.96 -1.59 26.53
N ALA A 689 11.71 -0.50 26.80
CA ALA A 689 11.83 0.67 25.94
C ALA A 689 12.31 0.33 24.52
N ARG A 690 11.95 1.15 23.53
CA ARG A 690 12.29 0.97 22.11
C ARG A 690 13.11 2.14 21.55
N ASP A 691 13.74 2.89 22.45
CA ASP A 691 14.31 4.21 22.16
C ASP A 691 15.52 4.17 21.24
N ASP A 692 16.29 3.08 21.27
CA ASP A 692 17.50 2.90 20.46
C ASP A 692 17.58 1.50 19.83
N ARG A 693 18.44 1.38 18.81
CA ARG A 693 18.69 0.15 18.04
C ARG A 693 19.06 -1.05 18.93
N TRP A 694 19.96 -0.84 19.88
CA TRP A 694 20.53 -1.91 20.71
C TRP A 694 19.53 -2.43 21.73
N THR A 695 18.73 -1.53 22.31
CA THR A 695 17.65 -1.89 23.21
C THR A 695 16.55 -2.66 22.46
N ALA A 696 16.19 -2.25 21.24
CA ALA A 696 15.26 -2.99 20.39
C ALA A 696 15.78 -4.40 20.04
N TYR A 697 17.08 -4.51 19.71
CA TYR A 697 17.73 -5.78 19.44
C TYR A 697 17.76 -6.69 20.66
N ALA A 698 18.20 -6.18 21.81
CA ALA A 698 18.27 -6.94 23.06
C ALA A 698 16.90 -7.47 23.49
N ARG A 699 15.85 -6.64 23.35
CA ARG A 699 14.46 -7.06 23.56
C ARG A 699 14.04 -8.19 22.62
N SER A 700 14.37 -8.09 21.33
CA SER A 700 14.03 -9.12 20.35
C SER A 700 14.74 -10.44 20.66
N ALA A 701 16.05 -10.38 20.94
CA ALA A 701 16.87 -11.54 21.29
C ALA A 701 16.39 -12.23 22.58
N LEU A 702 16.10 -11.45 23.62
CA LEU A 702 15.61 -11.97 24.91
C LEU A 702 14.27 -12.71 24.75
N ARG A 703 13.37 -12.19 23.91
CA ARG A 703 12.10 -12.85 23.59
C ARG A 703 12.31 -14.14 22.81
N SER A 704 13.13 -14.12 21.75
CA SER A 704 13.45 -15.33 20.98
C SER A 704 14.08 -16.41 21.86
N ASP A 705 15.04 -16.04 22.71
CA ASP A 705 15.69 -16.97 23.62
C ASP A 705 14.72 -17.57 24.65
N LEU A 706 13.71 -16.82 25.09
CA LEU A 706 12.69 -17.32 26.01
C LEU A 706 11.80 -18.38 25.35
N TYR A 707 11.40 -18.18 24.09
CA TYR A 707 10.70 -19.20 23.32
C TYR A 707 11.56 -20.46 23.11
N VAL A 708 12.84 -20.29 22.76
CA VAL A 708 13.78 -21.42 22.65
C VAL A 708 13.93 -22.17 23.98
N ALA A 709 13.98 -21.46 25.10
CA ALA A 709 14.07 -22.07 26.43
C ALA A 709 12.80 -22.86 26.78
N LEU A 710 11.62 -22.32 26.48
CA LEU A 710 10.34 -23.01 26.66
C LEU A 710 10.26 -24.24 25.77
N ALA A 711 10.59 -24.13 24.48
CA ALA A 711 10.60 -25.24 23.54
C ALA A 711 11.55 -26.37 23.99
N ALA A 712 12.75 -26.02 24.48
CA ALA A 712 13.70 -26.98 25.03
C ALA A 712 13.13 -27.69 26.27
N LEU A 713 12.52 -26.95 27.20
CA LEU A 713 11.90 -27.52 28.39
C LEU A 713 10.73 -28.46 28.03
N THR A 714 9.88 -28.06 27.09
CA THR A 714 8.76 -28.89 26.60
C THR A 714 9.26 -30.21 26.01
N SER A 715 10.27 -30.17 25.15
CA SER A 715 10.89 -31.38 24.60
C SER A 715 11.49 -32.28 25.68
N ARG A 716 12.10 -31.72 26.74
CA ARG A 716 12.63 -32.52 27.86
C ARG A 716 11.54 -33.23 28.64
N VAL A 717 10.42 -32.56 28.91
CA VAL A 717 9.28 -33.19 29.58
C VAL A 717 8.68 -34.25 28.68
N ALA A 718 8.53 -33.97 27.39
CA ALA A 718 8.03 -34.93 26.40
C ALA A 718 8.88 -36.21 26.36
N GLN A 719 10.21 -36.09 26.26
CA GLN A 719 11.16 -37.22 26.24
C GLN A 719 11.12 -38.08 27.51
N ALA A 720 10.90 -37.46 28.67
CA ALA A 720 10.99 -38.13 29.96
C ALA A 720 9.68 -38.82 30.39
N THR A 721 8.60 -38.65 29.65
CA THR A 721 7.24 -39.06 30.04
C THR A 721 6.50 -39.73 28.88
N ASN A 722 5.35 -40.33 29.14
CA ASN A 722 4.57 -41.00 28.10
C ASN A 722 3.39 -40.12 27.67
N ASP A 723 3.09 -40.07 26.36
CA ASP A 723 2.00 -39.27 25.81
C ASP A 723 0.60 -39.68 26.29
N SER A 724 0.44 -40.92 26.75
CA SER A 724 -0.81 -41.41 27.36
C SER A 724 -1.06 -40.90 28.78
N GLU A 725 -0.06 -40.33 29.45
CA GLU A 725 -0.20 -39.78 30.80
C GLU A 725 -0.86 -38.39 30.73
N ALA A 726 -1.69 -38.05 31.72
CA ALA A 726 -2.27 -36.70 31.81
C ALA A 726 -1.17 -35.63 31.90
N ILE A 727 -1.36 -34.50 31.20
CA ILE A 727 -0.36 -33.43 31.04
C ILE A 727 0.27 -32.98 32.38
N ASP A 728 -0.54 -32.71 33.40
CA ASP A 728 -0.03 -32.24 34.71
C ASP A 728 0.77 -33.33 35.45
N ALA A 729 0.41 -34.60 35.24
CA ALA A 729 1.15 -35.72 35.78
C ALA A 729 2.52 -35.87 35.10
N ARG A 730 2.60 -35.65 33.78
CA ARG A 730 3.86 -35.62 33.03
C ARG A 730 4.81 -34.56 33.59
N ILE A 731 4.33 -33.33 33.72
CA ILE A 731 5.11 -32.21 34.27
C ILE A 731 5.59 -32.54 35.70
N SER A 732 4.69 -33.00 36.58
CA SER A 732 5.02 -33.31 37.97
C SER A 732 6.04 -34.46 38.11
N LYS A 733 5.94 -35.47 37.25
CA LYS A 733 6.86 -36.61 37.20
C LYS A 733 8.26 -36.16 36.78
N TRP A 734 8.35 -35.30 35.77
CA TRP A 734 9.60 -34.68 35.36
C TRP A 734 10.17 -33.78 36.46
N GLU A 735 9.35 -32.93 37.08
CA GLU A 735 9.77 -32.03 38.18
C GLU A 735 10.35 -32.83 39.36
N THR A 736 9.74 -33.97 39.69
CA THR A 736 10.22 -34.85 40.77
C THR A 736 11.58 -35.46 40.45
N ARG A 737 11.81 -35.84 39.18
CA ARG A 737 13.08 -36.41 38.71
C ARG A 737 14.22 -35.38 38.76
N PHE A 738 13.92 -34.09 38.56
CA PHE A 738 14.90 -33.00 38.52
C PHE A 738 14.68 -31.96 39.64
N ALA A 739 14.25 -32.42 40.81
CA ALA A 739 13.74 -31.57 41.90
C ALA A 739 14.70 -30.45 42.34
N GLU A 740 16.01 -30.72 42.42
CA GLU A 740 16.99 -29.70 42.80
C GLU A 740 17.07 -28.55 41.78
N GLY A 741 17.05 -28.87 40.49
CA GLY A 741 17.05 -27.88 39.40
C GLY A 741 15.80 -27.03 39.41
N VAL A 742 14.65 -27.67 39.58
CA VAL A 742 13.35 -27.00 39.67
C VAL A 742 13.30 -26.06 40.87
N ALA A 743 13.77 -26.51 42.05
CA ALA A 743 13.79 -25.70 43.26
C ALA A 743 14.64 -24.43 43.09
N ARG A 744 15.85 -24.55 42.52
CA ARG A 744 16.72 -23.39 42.23
C ARG A 744 16.09 -22.41 41.24
N THR A 745 15.47 -22.93 40.18
CA THR A 745 14.82 -22.11 39.16
C THR A 745 13.62 -21.35 39.72
N ARG A 746 12.74 -22.04 40.45
CA ARG A 746 11.60 -21.39 41.12
C ARG A 746 12.02 -20.34 42.14
N ALA A 747 13.07 -20.60 42.93
CA ALA A 747 13.59 -19.60 43.86
C ALA A 747 14.03 -18.31 43.12
N THR A 748 14.75 -18.47 42.01
CA THR A 748 15.21 -17.34 41.17
C THR A 748 14.03 -16.59 40.55
N LEU A 749 13.07 -17.31 39.95
CA LEU A 749 11.89 -16.68 39.33
C LEU A 749 11.02 -15.95 40.37
N ASN A 750 10.85 -16.53 41.56
CA ASN A 750 10.10 -15.89 42.65
C ASN A 750 10.80 -14.62 43.15
N GLU A 751 12.12 -14.61 43.29
CA GLU A 751 12.87 -13.42 43.69
C GLU A 751 12.69 -12.28 42.68
N ILE A 752 12.76 -12.59 41.39
CA ILE A 752 12.56 -11.62 40.31
C ILE A 752 11.11 -11.11 40.29
N ALA A 753 10.13 -12.00 40.45
CA ALA A 753 8.71 -11.64 40.46
C ALA A 753 8.30 -10.71 41.61
N HIS A 754 9.07 -10.70 42.71
CA HIS A 754 8.89 -9.78 43.85
C HIS A 754 9.73 -8.50 43.75
N SER A 755 10.63 -8.40 42.77
CA SER A 755 11.39 -7.17 42.52
C SER A 755 10.51 -6.15 41.77
N GLU A 756 10.58 -4.88 42.18
CA GLU A 756 9.84 -3.81 41.50
C GLU A 756 10.49 -3.41 40.15
N GLN A 757 11.71 -3.87 39.86
CA GLN A 757 12.50 -3.53 38.67
C GLN A 757 12.54 -4.70 37.67
N ASN A 758 11.62 -4.68 36.70
CA ASN A 758 11.64 -5.60 35.54
C ASN A 758 12.46 -5.02 34.39
N ASP A 759 13.75 -4.80 34.64
CA ASP A 759 14.69 -4.31 33.63
C ASP A 759 15.25 -5.46 32.77
N LEU A 760 16.07 -5.10 31.77
CA LEU A 760 16.69 -6.08 30.88
C LEU A 760 17.57 -7.09 31.65
N ALA A 761 18.21 -6.68 32.74
CA ALA A 761 19.12 -7.52 33.51
C ALA A 761 18.36 -8.59 34.30
N THR A 762 17.28 -8.21 35.00
CA THR A 762 16.46 -9.17 35.75
C THR A 762 15.80 -10.19 34.84
N LEU A 763 15.26 -9.77 33.70
CA LEU A 763 14.67 -10.69 32.71
C LEU A 763 15.71 -11.63 32.08
N SER A 764 16.94 -11.16 31.86
CA SER A 764 18.04 -12.01 31.38
C SER A 764 18.44 -13.09 32.39
N VAL A 765 18.39 -12.78 33.69
CA VAL A 765 18.63 -13.77 34.76
C VAL A 765 17.52 -14.81 34.81
N ALA A 766 16.25 -14.39 34.71
CA ALA A 766 15.09 -15.30 34.65
C ALA A 766 15.23 -16.29 33.48
N LEU A 767 15.52 -15.77 32.28
CA LEU A 767 15.78 -16.58 31.10
C LEU A 767 16.91 -17.59 31.34
N ARG A 768 18.04 -17.15 31.90
CA ARG A 768 19.19 -18.02 32.17
C ARG A 768 18.83 -19.16 33.13
N ALA A 769 17.99 -18.91 34.13
CA ALA A 769 17.51 -19.93 35.05
C ALA A 769 16.71 -21.02 34.32
N ILE A 770 15.79 -20.63 33.43
CA ILE A 770 14.98 -21.56 32.60
C ILE A 770 15.88 -22.35 31.64
N ARG A 771 16.82 -21.69 30.95
CA ARG A 771 17.78 -22.38 30.06
C ARG A 771 18.63 -23.40 30.82
N THR A 772 19.07 -23.05 32.02
CA THR A 772 19.85 -23.96 32.88
C THR A 772 19.02 -25.17 33.29
N LEU A 773 17.73 -24.96 33.60
CA LEU A 773 16.80 -26.03 33.91
C LEU A 773 16.58 -26.96 32.71
N ALA A 774 16.35 -26.41 31.51
CA ALA A 774 16.19 -27.18 30.28
C ALA A 774 17.46 -27.95 29.87
N GLY A 775 18.65 -27.49 30.30
CA GLY A 775 19.93 -28.15 30.06
C GLY A 775 20.25 -29.32 31.00
N GLN A 776 19.53 -29.47 32.12
CA GLN A 776 19.77 -30.58 33.05
C GLN A 776 19.28 -31.91 32.46
N GLY A 777 20.18 -32.88 32.34
CA GLY A 777 19.91 -34.18 31.71
C GLY A 777 20.27 -34.29 30.22
N ALA A 778 21.01 -33.32 29.66
CA ALA A 778 21.67 -33.46 28.37
C ALA A 778 22.93 -34.36 28.51
N SER A 779 22.72 -35.67 28.58
CA SER A 779 23.78 -36.69 28.50
C SER A 779 23.40 -37.74 27.48
#